data_AF-A0A7C5W7Q3-F1
#
_entry.id   AF-A0A7C5W7Q3-F1
#
_cell.length_a   1.000
_cell.length_b   1.000
_cell.length_c   1.000
_cell.angle_alpha   90.00
_cell.angle_beta   90.00
_cell.angle_gamma   90.00
#
_symmetry.space_group_name_H-M   'P 1'
#
loop_
_entity.id
_entity.type
_entity.pdbx_description
1 polymer ?
#
loop_
_entity_poly.entity_id
_entity_poly.type
_entity_poly.pdbx_seq_one_letter_code
_entity_poly.pdbx_strand_id
1 'polypeptide(L)'
;MRRCSLLIAALIVGTVSASAVVVTIGTGTSSNSAYSYPAPYGNWFTMARHQILVLASEIIAAGGSSGTITSLGFNVSSTNNSQALQNFTIKLKQTTANSLSSSFDNSGWTTVYSVSSYTPTTGWNVHTFSTPFAWDGSSNLLIDICFYQGSCYDYTYNASTYYTPTSFTSVVYYINDCDYGVCSVSSGTTSSNRPNLRLDIQAGVPNDAGITAILSPVAPFSSGSQTVAVQLKNYGTNTLTSVTINWSVNGTPQTPYSWSGSLASGATTTVTIGTFTFAPKTLYTFQVSTSNPNGQTDGNPANDSYTAQLGAALAGVYTVGGSSPDFATPAAAVQYLHVAGVLDTVLFRIRNGTYTGQLSFGTIPGAGSAARRITFESESGNASGVIIQGSNSSTANYVLQINGTDWLTFRKLTFTSNGTGNFWRVVNLSGGTENLTFESCVFNGGPATYAYSSSDVVFYSSGQAYHNLKLRGNTFNGGSVSLWLEYYGGAVQGVEISNNTLQNFYWAGMLVTYASAVQITRNTLQALSGSGWNYGIYVYYLLGSFLIERNVIGLDGGYGVYLDYRPSSEPSGLLVNNAVQIGAGTSNSAYGIYVYSANANIYHNTVVVGSSDPYGVAFWADGYQSLNVVNNVFVNLGGGYAYQGTSGSGISASDYNDLYTSGSFIGNWDYTDYTDLAAWQAATGFEGNSVSYLPPFASDRYHLTQVAEPLYGSTALLTVVTNDIDGETRRNPYMGADEVIPVITITQQPQDTLYGCQGSDATLSIQASITFNGTLSYQWLHNGAPIPEGYDGRFFGTTTATLTIQNVQAGDAGSYACLVTGNSGATPVLSELAELVVAVPLSIVEQPQSVMTCLEGEAILRVIADGTILGYQWQRRTPQGWQNIPGATGAEYRISNADYGQSGVYRCVVFGTCGTDTVPTDTAVVYVAGPTQIISSPDTVYVGLGGEAVLEVEAEVIGAPPTYQAQYQ
;
A
#
# COMPACT_ATOMS: atom_id res chain seq x y z
N MET A 1 41.42 -38.29 18.63
CA MET A 1 41.41 -38.53 20.09
C MET A 1 40.17 -39.33 20.46
N ARG A 2 40.27 -40.13 21.52
CA ARG A 2 39.52 -41.37 21.79
C ARG A 2 38.01 -41.21 22.02
N ARG A 3 37.25 -42.12 21.38
CA ARG A 3 36.02 -42.82 21.78
C ARG A 3 35.25 -42.30 23.02
N CYS A 4 33.96 -41.98 22.81
CA CYS A 4 32.90 -42.28 23.76
C CYS A 4 31.77 -42.98 23.01
N SER A 5 31.81 -44.31 23.06
CA SER A 5 30.74 -45.20 22.61
C SER A 5 29.64 -45.19 23.67
N LEU A 6 28.44 -44.68 23.34
CA LEU A 6 27.26 -44.99 24.14
C LEU A 6 26.82 -46.42 23.78
N LEU A 7 27.17 -47.37 24.64
CA LEU A 7 26.48 -48.65 24.72
C LEU A 7 25.04 -48.35 25.15
N ILE A 8 24.08 -48.49 24.22
CA ILE A 8 22.68 -48.71 24.58
C ILE A 8 22.62 -50.17 25.05
N ALA A 9 22.65 -50.37 26.36
CA ALA A 9 22.24 -51.64 26.94
C ALA A 9 20.72 -51.74 26.75
N ALA A 10 20.31 -52.38 25.66
CA ALA A 10 18.95 -52.87 25.52
C ALA A 10 18.72 -53.93 26.60
N LEU A 11 18.17 -53.52 27.73
CA LEU A 11 17.58 -54.44 28.68
C LEU A 11 16.34 -55.02 27.98
N ILE A 12 16.52 -56.16 27.32
CA ILE A 12 15.41 -57.02 26.92
C ILE A 12 14.81 -57.55 28.22
N VAL A 13 13.95 -56.75 28.85
CA VAL A 13 12.96 -57.30 29.77
C VAL A 13 12.00 -58.06 28.87
N GLY A 14 12.10 -59.38 28.88
CA GLY A 14 11.14 -60.23 28.22
C GLY A 14 9.76 -59.87 28.74
N THR A 15 8.96 -59.20 27.91
CA THR A 15 7.54 -59.04 28.13
C THR A 15 6.96 -60.44 28.16
N VAL A 16 6.60 -60.93 29.34
CA VAL A 16 5.66 -62.03 29.45
C VAL A 16 4.32 -61.46 29.02
N SER A 17 4.12 -61.30 27.71
CA SER A 17 2.80 -61.03 27.16
C SER A 17 1.94 -62.23 27.55
N ALA A 18 0.96 -62.00 28.42
CA ALA A 18 -0.04 -62.99 28.75
C ALA A 18 -0.57 -63.58 27.44
N SER A 19 -0.43 -64.89 27.27
CA SER A 19 -0.85 -65.59 26.06
C SER A 19 -2.33 -65.30 25.83
N ALA A 20 -2.68 -64.77 24.64
CA ALA A 20 -4.06 -64.50 24.29
C ALA A 20 -4.87 -65.81 24.37
N VAL A 21 -6.01 -65.75 25.05
CA VAL A 21 -6.94 -66.88 25.13
C VAL A 21 -7.69 -66.98 23.81
N VAL A 22 -7.60 -68.14 23.17
CA VAL A 22 -8.32 -68.44 21.94
C VAL A 22 -9.76 -68.84 22.28
N VAL A 23 -10.71 -67.97 21.97
CA VAL A 23 -12.14 -68.17 22.23
C VAL A 23 -12.83 -68.58 20.93
N THR A 24 -13.26 -69.84 20.84
CA THR A 24 -13.98 -70.36 19.66
C THR A 24 -15.47 -70.38 19.92
N ILE A 25 -16.26 -69.73 19.05
CA ILE A 25 -17.68 -69.48 19.25
C ILE A 25 -18.48 -70.06 18.08
N GLY A 26 -19.17 -71.16 18.36
CA GLY A 26 -19.84 -71.99 17.37
C GLY A 26 -18.95 -73.17 16.93
N THR A 27 -19.51 -74.37 16.96
CA THR A 27 -18.83 -75.63 16.61
C THR A 27 -19.62 -76.46 15.59
N GLY A 28 -20.66 -75.88 14.99
CA GLY A 28 -21.47 -76.54 13.96
C GLY A 28 -20.63 -76.94 12.76
N THR A 29 -20.94 -78.10 12.19
CA THR A 29 -20.20 -78.68 11.05
C THR A 29 -20.92 -78.47 9.71
N SER A 30 -22.08 -77.83 9.73
CA SER A 30 -22.76 -77.35 8.51
C SER A 30 -22.05 -76.09 7.99
N SER A 31 -22.04 -75.89 6.68
CA SER A 31 -21.46 -74.68 6.05
C SER A 31 -22.41 -74.10 5.02
N ASN A 32 -22.28 -72.80 4.71
CA ASN A 32 -22.98 -72.22 3.57
C ASN A 32 -22.46 -72.86 2.27
N SER A 33 -23.29 -72.88 1.21
CA SER A 33 -22.86 -73.35 -0.10
C SER A 33 -22.02 -72.30 -0.82
N ALA A 34 -21.48 -72.67 -1.99
CA ALA A 34 -20.81 -71.74 -2.90
C ALA A 34 -21.71 -70.56 -3.35
N TYR A 35 -23.01 -70.62 -3.10
CA TYR A 35 -24.02 -69.67 -3.57
C TYR A 35 -24.86 -69.04 -2.45
N SER A 36 -24.85 -69.61 -1.24
CA SER A 36 -25.74 -69.18 -0.15
C SER A 36 -25.05 -68.27 0.85
N TYR A 37 -25.85 -67.41 1.49
CA TYR A 37 -25.45 -66.50 2.55
C TYR A 37 -26.22 -66.84 3.85
N PRO A 38 -25.74 -66.47 5.06
CA PRO A 38 -24.56 -65.65 5.35
C PRO A 38 -23.24 -66.27 4.91
N ALA A 39 -22.34 -65.46 4.36
CA ALA A 39 -21.01 -65.85 3.93
C ALA A 39 -20.02 -64.68 4.17
N PRO A 40 -19.27 -64.67 5.29
CA PRO A 40 -18.29 -63.61 5.58
C PRO A 40 -17.29 -63.37 4.45
N TYR A 41 -16.95 -64.44 3.74
CA TYR A 41 -16.11 -64.42 2.54
C TYR A 41 -16.93 -64.80 1.30
N GLY A 42 -18.10 -64.21 1.15
CA GLY A 42 -18.94 -64.39 -0.03
C GLY A 42 -18.36 -63.67 -1.24
N ASN A 43 -18.43 -64.27 -2.43
CA ASN A 43 -18.15 -63.57 -3.69
C ASN A 43 -19.07 -64.04 -4.83
N TRP A 44 -20.16 -64.74 -4.49
CA TRP A 44 -21.23 -65.04 -5.43
C TRP A 44 -21.96 -63.76 -5.89
N PHE A 45 -21.91 -62.71 -5.06
CA PHE A 45 -22.23 -61.34 -5.43
C PHE A 45 -20.95 -60.52 -5.28
N THR A 46 -20.78 -59.51 -6.13
CA THR A 46 -19.56 -58.68 -6.15
C THR A 46 -19.37 -57.84 -4.89
N MET A 47 -20.40 -57.73 -4.03
CA MET A 47 -20.38 -56.91 -2.83
C MET A 47 -21.25 -57.55 -1.74
N ALA A 48 -20.79 -57.54 -0.49
CA ALA A 48 -21.61 -57.97 0.63
C ALA A 48 -21.24 -57.28 1.94
N ARG A 49 -22.25 -57.15 2.81
CA ARG A 49 -22.10 -56.70 4.19
C ARG A 49 -22.79 -57.66 5.15
N HIS A 50 -22.15 -57.96 6.27
CA HIS A 50 -22.71 -58.76 7.36
C HIS A 50 -22.57 -58.01 8.68
N GLN A 51 -23.61 -58.04 9.50
CA GLN A 51 -23.50 -57.78 10.93
C GLN A 51 -23.81 -59.06 11.70
N ILE A 52 -22.88 -59.45 12.55
CA ILE A 52 -22.90 -60.69 13.31
C ILE A 52 -22.92 -60.34 14.81
N LEU A 53 -23.93 -60.84 15.51
CA LEU A 53 -24.08 -60.70 16.95
C LEU A 53 -23.49 -61.92 17.67
N VAL A 54 -22.70 -61.65 18.71
CA VAL A 54 -22.16 -62.66 19.62
C VAL A 54 -22.49 -62.25 21.04
N LEU A 55 -23.16 -63.11 21.80
CA LEU A 55 -23.52 -62.79 23.18
C LEU A 55 -22.29 -62.89 24.09
N ALA A 56 -22.20 -62.01 25.08
CA ALA A 56 -21.15 -62.04 26.09
C ALA A 56 -21.10 -63.42 26.79
N SER A 57 -22.27 -64.00 27.08
CA SER A 57 -22.38 -65.33 27.64
C SER A 57 -21.76 -66.43 26.77
N GLU A 58 -21.80 -66.29 25.44
CA GLU A 58 -21.14 -67.24 24.52
C GLU A 58 -19.61 -67.08 24.57
N ILE A 59 -19.12 -65.83 24.60
CA ILE A 59 -17.68 -65.52 24.70
C ILE A 59 -17.13 -66.07 26.04
N ILE A 60 -17.83 -65.81 27.15
CA ILE A 60 -17.45 -66.27 28.49
C ILE A 60 -17.50 -67.80 28.57
N ALA A 61 -18.56 -68.44 28.07
CA ALA A 61 -18.69 -69.90 28.08
C ALA A 61 -17.58 -70.59 27.26
N ALA A 62 -17.08 -69.92 26.21
CA ALA A 62 -15.95 -70.39 25.40
C ALA A 62 -14.57 -70.05 26.00
N GLY A 63 -14.52 -69.58 27.26
CA GLY A 63 -13.29 -69.32 28.01
C GLY A 63 -12.77 -67.89 27.92
N GLY A 64 -13.51 -66.98 27.28
CA GLY A 64 -13.16 -65.56 27.22
C GLY A 64 -13.35 -64.83 28.56
N SER A 65 -12.60 -63.76 28.75
CA SER A 65 -12.73 -62.83 29.89
C SER A 65 -12.56 -61.39 29.40
N SER A 66 -12.84 -60.40 30.25
CA SER A 66 -12.62 -58.98 29.92
C SER A 66 -11.17 -58.75 29.50
N GLY A 67 -10.96 -58.00 28.43
CA GLY A 67 -9.62 -57.82 27.87
C GLY A 67 -9.64 -57.22 26.47
N THR A 68 -8.51 -57.29 25.80
CA THR A 68 -8.35 -56.77 24.45
C THR A 68 -8.46 -57.90 23.44
N ILE A 69 -9.44 -57.81 22.54
CA ILE A 69 -9.54 -58.67 21.37
C ILE A 69 -8.49 -58.21 20.37
N THR A 70 -7.56 -59.09 20.02
CA THR A 70 -6.43 -58.80 19.13
C THR A 70 -6.61 -59.37 17.73
N SER A 71 -7.52 -60.33 17.56
CA SER A 71 -7.85 -60.89 16.26
C SER A 71 -9.28 -61.43 16.21
N LEU A 72 -9.82 -61.54 14.98
CA LEU A 72 -11.06 -62.25 14.67
C LEU A 72 -10.78 -63.19 13.49
N GLY A 73 -11.30 -64.42 13.54
CA GLY A 73 -11.27 -65.30 12.37
C GLY A 73 -12.55 -66.10 12.16
N PHE A 74 -12.74 -66.56 10.92
CA PHE A 74 -13.84 -67.44 10.52
C PHE A 74 -13.28 -68.75 9.94
N ASN A 75 -14.01 -69.85 10.13
CA ASN A 75 -13.54 -71.17 9.70
C ASN A 75 -14.14 -71.58 8.34
N VAL A 76 -13.30 -71.60 7.31
CA VAL A 76 -13.67 -71.91 5.92
C VAL A 76 -13.58 -73.43 5.68
N SER A 77 -14.67 -74.03 5.25
CA SER A 77 -14.76 -75.46 4.90
C SER A 77 -14.23 -75.77 3.49
N SER A 78 -14.46 -74.87 2.54
CA SER A 78 -14.00 -74.97 1.15
C SER A 78 -13.85 -73.59 0.56
N THR A 79 -12.75 -73.32 -0.15
CA THR A 79 -12.57 -72.04 -0.86
C THR A 79 -13.45 -71.92 -2.09
N ASN A 80 -13.92 -73.04 -2.67
CA ASN A 80 -14.71 -73.08 -3.91
C ASN A 80 -14.11 -72.27 -5.08
N ASN A 81 -12.79 -72.07 -5.11
CA ASN A 81 -12.11 -71.14 -6.04
C ASN A 81 -12.63 -69.69 -5.96
N SER A 82 -13.06 -69.25 -4.77
CA SER A 82 -13.38 -67.86 -4.48
C SER A 82 -12.16 -66.98 -4.73
N GLN A 83 -12.35 -65.87 -5.45
CA GLN A 83 -11.29 -64.90 -5.70
C GLN A 83 -11.03 -64.00 -4.49
N ALA A 84 -9.99 -63.17 -4.59
CA ALA A 84 -9.68 -62.18 -3.57
C ALA A 84 -10.78 -61.13 -3.42
N LEU A 85 -11.17 -60.84 -2.18
CA LEU A 85 -12.14 -59.81 -1.81
C LEU A 85 -11.43 -58.47 -1.68
N GLN A 86 -11.82 -57.50 -2.51
CA GLN A 86 -11.27 -56.15 -2.45
C GLN A 86 -11.96 -55.30 -1.38
N ASN A 87 -11.23 -54.30 -0.86
CA ASN A 87 -11.73 -53.35 0.15
C ASN A 87 -12.34 -54.04 1.38
N PHE A 88 -11.73 -55.14 1.82
CA PHE A 88 -12.23 -55.97 2.91
C PHE A 88 -11.98 -55.29 4.26
N THR A 89 -13.05 -55.07 5.00
CA THR A 89 -13.04 -54.36 6.29
C THR A 89 -13.75 -55.15 7.37
N ILE A 90 -13.24 -55.05 8.60
CA ILE A 90 -13.89 -55.57 9.81
C ILE A 90 -13.97 -54.43 10.83
N LYS A 91 -15.17 -54.25 11.40
CA LYS A 91 -15.41 -53.30 12.49
C LYS A 91 -16.08 -54.01 13.65
N LEU A 92 -15.74 -53.60 14.87
CA LEU A 92 -16.31 -54.13 16.11
C LEU A 92 -16.96 -53.01 16.91
N LYS A 93 -17.99 -53.37 17.67
CA LYS A 93 -18.50 -52.56 18.77
C LYS A 93 -19.17 -53.42 19.85
N GLN A 94 -19.32 -52.83 21.03
CA GLN A 94 -20.08 -53.42 22.12
C GLN A 94 -21.57 -53.08 21.97
N THR A 95 -22.45 -53.98 22.38
CA THR A 95 -23.90 -53.81 22.29
C THR A 95 -24.63 -54.51 23.44
N THR A 96 -25.83 -54.04 23.76
CA THR A 96 -26.76 -54.70 24.69
C THR A 96 -27.82 -55.55 23.97
N ALA A 97 -27.81 -55.56 22.63
CA ALA A 97 -28.76 -56.33 21.84
C ALA A 97 -28.59 -57.84 22.06
N ASN A 98 -29.70 -58.55 22.27
CA ASN A 98 -29.73 -60.01 22.43
C ASN A 98 -30.23 -60.74 21.17
N SER A 99 -30.67 -60.01 20.15
CA SER A 99 -31.06 -60.50 18.83
C SER A 99 -30.97 -59.34 17.82
N LEU A 100 -30.68 -59.65 16.57
CA LEU A 100 -30.70 -58.69 15.46
C LEU A 100 -32.09 -58.61 14.81
N SER A 101 -32.31 -57.52 14.08
CA SER A 101 -33.47 -57.28 13.21
C SER A 101 -32.99 -57.16 11.76
N SER A 102 -33.89 -56.87 10.83
CA SER A 102 -33.52 -56.57 9.44
C SER A 102 -32.81 -55.22 9.28
N SER A 103 -32.63 -54.43 10.33
CA SER A 103 -31.91 -53.15 10.29
C SER A 103 -30.42 -53.31 10.61
N PHE A 104 -29.57 -52.67 9.81
CA PHE A 104 -28.14 -52.51 10.09
C PHE A 104 -27.88 -51.35 11.06
N ASP A 105 -26.91 -51.53 11.94
CA ASP A 105 -26.40 -50.45 12.78
C ASP A 105 -25.24 -49.72 12.11
N ASN A 106 -25.37 -48.41 11.88
CA ASN A 106 -24.38 -47.63 11.13
C ASN A 106 -23.52 -46.68 11.97
N SER A 107 -23.55 -46.80 13.31
CA SER A 107 -22.85 -45.85 14.20
C SER A 107 -22.08 -46.51 15.35
N GLY A 108 -21.08 -45.80 15.88
CA GLY A 108 -20.33 -46.22 17.06
C GLY A 108 -19.36 -47.39 16.84
N TRP A 109 -18.83 -47.53 15.63
CA TRP A 109 -17.95 -48.63 15.23
C TRP A 109 -16.47 -48.29 15.36
N THR A 110 -15.67 -49.26 15.79
CA THR A 110 -14.20 -49.20 15.70
C THR A 110 -13.76 -50.05 14.51
N THR A 111 -13.09 -49.48 13.51
CA THR A 111 -12.45 -50.25 12.43
C THR A 111 -11.21 -50.94 12.99
N VAL A 112 -11.23 -52.26 13.04
CA VAL A 112 -10.15 -53.05 13.65
C VAL A 112 -9.24 -53.70 12.60
N TYR A 113 -9.74 -53.89 11.38
CA TYR A 113 -8.99 -54.45 10.26
C TYR A 113 -9.50 -53.88 8.94
N SER A 114 -8.56 -53.54 8.05
CA SER A 114 -8.86 -53.04 6.70
C SER A 114 -7.70 -53.37 5.78
N VAL A 115 -7.98 -54.04 4.66
CA VAL A 115 -7.00 -54.36 3.63
C VAL A 115 -7.59 -54.12 2.24
N SER A 116 -6.72 -53.76 1.29
CA SER A 116 -7.15 -53.53 -0.10
C SER A 116 -7.59 -54.82 -0.80
N SER A 117 -7.07 -55.98 -0.40
CA SER A 117 -7.39 -57.28 -0.98
C SER A 117 -7.16 -58.42 0.02
N TYR A 118 -8.08 -59.38 0.11
CA TYR A 118 -7.99 -60.55 0.98
C TYR A 118 -8.42 -61.84 0.28
N THR A 119 -7.58 -62.89 0.32
CA THR A 119 -7.89 -64.20 -0.27
C THR A 119 -8.15 -65.24 0.84
N PRO A 120 -9.38 -65.80 0.95
CA PRO A 120 -9.68 -66.83 1.94
C PRO A 120 -8.98 -68.16 1.62
N THR A 121 -8.52 -68.87 2.65
CA THR A 121 -7.92 -70.21 2.58
C THR A 121 -8.77 -71.24 3.33
N THR A 122 -8.58 -72.55 3.11
CA THR A 122 -9.30 -73.57 3.91
C THR A 122 -8.81 -73.56 5.35
N GLY A 123 -9.73 -73.63 6.32
CA GLY A 123 -9.44 -73.57 7.75
C GLY A 123 -9.70 -72.20 8.39
N TRP A 124 -9.03 -71.94 9.51
CA TRP A 124 -9.17 -70.67 10.23
C TRP A 124 -8.49 -69.51 9.51
N ASN A 125 -9.31 -68.56 9.07
CA ASN A 125 -8.87 -67.33 8.44
C ASN A 125 -8.84 -66.22 9.50
N VAL A 126 -7.68 -66.05 10.16
CA VAL A 126 -7.52 -65.14 11.30
C VAL A 126 -6.99 -63.79 10.84
N HIS A 127 -7.70 -62.72 11.24
CA HIS A 127 -7.38 -61.32 10.93
C HIS A 127 -6.87 -60.64 12.20
N THR A 128 -5.56 -60.39 12.25
CA THR A 128 -4.94 -59.62 13.35
C THR A 128 -5.32 -58.15 13.23
N PHE A 129 -5.81 -57.56 14.31
CA PHE A 129 -6.29 -56.19 14.31
C PHE A 129 -5.14 -55.19 14.24
N SER A 130 -5.27 -54.17 13.38
CA SER A 130 -4.39 -52.99 13.39
C SER A 130 -4.73 -52.07 14.56
N THR A 131 -5.98 -52.11 15.03
CA THR A 131 -6.45 -51.44 16.24
C THR A 131 -7.12 -52.50 17.15
N PRO A 132 -6.39 -53.02 18.16
CA PRO A 132 -6.96 -53.98 19.11
C PRO A 132 -8.21 -53.42 19.80
N PHE A 133 -9.21 -54.28 20.07
CA PHE A 133 -10.52 -53.86 20.54
C PHE A 133 -10.72 -54.20 22.02
N ALA A 134 -10.92 -53.18 22.87
CA ALA A 134 -11.20 -53.39 24.29
C ALA A 134 -12.64 -53.91 24.50
N TRP A 135 -12.77 -55.08 25.11
CA TRP A 135 -14.04 -55.70 25.46
C TRP A 135 -14.19 -55.76 26.99
N ASP A 136 -15.32 -55.29 27.48
CA ASP A 136 -15.58 -55.11 28.92
C ASP A 136 -15.87 -56.44 29.67
N GLY A 137 -15.98 -57.56 28.94
CA GLY A 137 -16.28 -58.87 29.51
C GLY A 137 -17.74 -59.11 29.88
N SER A 138 -18.65 -58.18 29.56
CA SER A 138 -20.07 -58.23 29.96
C SER A 138 -21.05 -57.82 28.86
N SER A 139 -20.67 -56.92 27.97
CA SER A 139 -21.44 -56.48 26.80
C SER A 139 -21.38 -57.51 25.68
N ASN A 140 -22.46 -57.64 24.92
CA ASN A 140 -22.45 -58.46 23.71
C ASN A 140 -21.58 -57.77 22.63
N LEU A 141 -21.07 -58.54 21.68
CA LEU A 141 -20.21 -58.03 20.61
C LEU A 141 -20.98 -58.01 19.29
N LEU A 142 -20.90 -56.90 18.58
CA LEU A 142 -21.36 -56.79 17.20
C LEU A 142 -20.15 -56.67 16.27
N ILE A 143 -20.16 -57.45 15.19
CA ILE A 143 -19.08 -57.53 14.20
C ILE A 143 -19.67 -57.13 12.85
N ASP A 144 -19.12 -56.12 12.21
CA ASP A 144 -19.46 -55.69 10.84
C ASP A 144 -18.35 -56.14 9.89
N ILE A 145 -18.72 -56.85 8.83
CA ILE A 145 -17.81 -57.29 7.77
C ILE A 145 -18.35 -56.72 6.48
N CYS A 146 -17.51 -56.02 5.73
CA CYS A 146 -17.89 -55.47 4.44
C CYS A 146 -16.75 -55.60 3.43
N PHE A 147 -17.10 -55.90 2.18
CA PHE A 147 -16.20 -55.83 1.03
C PHE A 147 -16.97 -55.40 -0.22
N TYR A 148 -16.25 -54.88 -1.20
CA TYR A 148 -16.79 -54.59 -2.53
C TYR A 148 -15.68 -54.66 -3.58
N GLN A 149 -15.96 -55.35 -4.69
CA GLN A 149 -15.05 -55.45 -5.83
C GLN A 149 -14.99 -54.13 -6.61
N GLY A 150 -13.87 -53.87 -7.29
CA GLY A 150 -13.72 -52.71 -8.18
C GLY A 150 -14.56 -52.78 -9.46
N SER A 151 -15.10 -53.96 -9.80
CA SER A 151 -15.97 -54.19 -10.96
C SER A 151 -17.18 -55.00 -10.53
N CYS A 152 -18.33 -54.66 -11.10
CA CYS A 152 -19.59 -55.35 -10.88
C CYS A 152 -19.72 -56.72 -11.56
N TYR A 153 -18.72 -57.10 -12.36
CA TYR A 153 -18.69 -58.39 -13.05
C TYR A 153 -17.69 -59.36 -12.44
N ASP A 154 -16.94 -58.92 -11.44
CA ASP A 154 -15.93 -59.72 -10.76
C ASP A 154 -16.59 -60.53 -9.63
N TYR A 155 -17.56 -61.40 -9.97
CA TYR A 155 -18.12 -62.37 -9.04
C TYR A 155 -17.59 -63.78 -9.36
N THR A 156 -17.40 -64.60 -8.32
CA THR A 156 -16.99 -66.00 -8.43
C THR A 156 -17.87 -66.84 -7.52
N TYR A 157 -17.30 -67.54 -6.53
CA TYR A 157 -18.01 -68.36 -5.57
C TYR A 157 -17.79 -67.84 -4.16
N ASN A 158 -18.73 -68.11 -3.26
CA ASN A 158 -18.49 -67.91 -1.84
C ASN A 158 -17.43 -68.91 -1.36
N ALA A 159 -16.47 -68.46 -0.55
CA ALA A 159 -15.73 -69.39 0.29
C ALA A 159 -16.68 -69.90 1.38
N SER A 160 -17.01 -71.19 1.32
CA SER A 160 -17.92 -71.84 2.24
C SER A 160 -17.36 -71.79 3.65
N THR A 161 -18.11 -71.20 4.57
CA THR A 161 -17.76 -71.00 5.98
C THR A 161 -18.67 -71.86 6.85
N TYR A 162 -18.11 -72.56 7.83
CA TYR A 162 -18.90 -73.32 8.80
C TYR A 162 -19.78 -72.37 9.62
N TYR A 163 -20.99 -72.80 9.97
CA TYR A 163 -21.91 -72.04 10.82
C TYR A 163 -22.52 -72.90 11.92
N THR A 164 -22.99 -72.24 12.96
CA THR A 164 -23.79 -72.82 14.05
C THR A 164 -25.15 -72.13 14.07
N PRO A 165 -26.27 -72.86 13.95
CA PRO A 165 -27.60 -72.31 14.16
C PRO A 165 -27.76 -71.78 15.60
N THR A 166 -28.19 -70.54 15.75
CA THR A 166 -28.50 -69.90 17.04
C THR A 166 -30.01 -69.93 17.32
N SER A 167 -30.40 -69.85 18.59
CA SER A 167 -31.82 -69.77 19.00
C SER A 167 -32.45 -68.39 18.81
N PHE A 168 -31.64 -67.40 18.41
CA PHE A 168 -32.02 -66.01 18.13
C PHE A 168 -31.49 -65.59 16.75
N THR A 169 -31.96 -64.46 16.21
CA THR A 169 -31.40 -63.90 14.97
C THR A 169 -30.02 -63.31 15.27
N SER A 170 -28.98 -63.92 14.72
CA SER A 170 -27.59 -63.61 15.04
C SER A 170 -26.83 -62.98 13.88
N VAL A 171 -27.42 -62.96 12.68
CA VAL A 171 -26.83 -62.31 11.51
C VAL A 171 -27.89 -61.50 10.76
N VAL A 172 -27.51 -60.29 10.34
CA VAL A 172 -28.17 -59.58 9.23
C VAL A 172 -27.15 -59.38 8.12
N TYR A 173 -27.54 -59.60 6.88
CA TYR A 173 -26.64 -59.47 5.73
C TYR A 173 -27.33 -58.82 4.54
N TYR A 174 -26.53 -58.18 3.69
CA TYR A 174 -26.95 -57.57 2.44
C TYR A 174 -25.96 -57.97 1.35
N ILE A 175 -26.49 -58.32 0.18
CA ILE A 175 -25.74 -58.76 -0.99
C ILE A 175 -26.28 -58.02 -2.20
N ASN A 176 -25.39 -57.56 -3.07
CA ASN A 176 -25.76 -56.84 -4.27
C ASN A 176 -24.63 -56.89 -5.30
N ASP A 177 -24.99 -56.65 -6.56
CA ASP A 177 -24.02 -56.36 -7.61
C ASP A 177 -24.10 -54.89 -7.98
N CYS A 178 -22.96 -54.19 -8.00
CA CYS A 178 -22.83 -52.75 -8.33
C CYS A 178 -23.23 -51.73 -7.23
N ASP A 179 -23.42 -52.11 -5.96
CA ASP A 179 -23.71 -51.14 -4.88
C ASP A 179 -22.46 -50.76 -4.06
N TYR A 180 -21.69 -49.78 -4.52
CA TYR A 180 -20.51 -49.27 -3.80
C TYR A 180 -20.85 -48.60 -2.44
N GLY A 181 -22.14 -48.40 -2.14
CA GLY A 181 -22.66 -47.99 -0.84
C GLY A 181 -22.89 -49.14 0.14
N VAL A 182 -22.58 -50.39 -0.23
CA VAL A 182 -22.88 -51.61 0.53
C VAL A 182 -22.47 -51.54 2.01
N CYS A 183 -21.36 -50.87 2.34
CA CYS A 183 -20.87 -50.74 3.72
C CYS A 183 -21.66 -49.77 4.60
N SER A 184 -22.70 -49.11 4.06
CA SER A 184 -23.54 -48.13 4.76
C SER A 184 -25.05 -48.39 4.60
N VAL A 185 -25.45 -49.55 4.05
CA VAL A 185 -26.87 -49.92 3.93
C VAL A 185 -27.58 -49.94 5.28
N SER A 186 -28.89 -49.69 5.26
CA SER A 186 -29.72 -49.60 6.48
C SER A 186 -30.58 -50.83 6.73
N SER A 187 -30.79 -51.69 5.72
CA SER A 187 -31.63 -52.87 5.81
C SER A 187 -31.01 -54.09 5.13
N GLY A 188 -31.41 -55.29 5.56
CA GLY A 188 -30.95 -56.56 5.00
C GLY A 188 -31.78 -57.76 5.42
N THR A 189 -31.29 -58.94 5.05
CA THR A 189 -31.90 -60.24 5.32
C THR A 189 -31.36 -60.81 6.62
N THR A 190 -32.24 -61.33 7.46
CA THR A 190 -31.88 -61.93 8.75
C THR A 190 -31.63 -63.42 8.66
N SER A 191 -30.76 -63.94 9.53
CA SER A 191 -30.48 -65.36 9.67
C SER A 191 -30.09 -65.72 11.09
N SER A 192 -30.37 -66.96 11.49
CA SER A 192 -29.86 -67.58 12.71
C SER A 192 -28.67 -68.51 12.45
N ASN A 193 -28.23 -68.68 11.19
CA ASN A 193 -27.04 -69.47 10.88
C ASN A 193 -25.77 -68.61 11.03
N ARG A 194 -25.25 -68.51 12.26
CA ARG A 194 -24.07 -67.69 12.57
C ARG A 194 -22.78 -68.36 12.10
N PRO A 195 -21.95 -67.72 11.27
CA PRO A 195 -20.62 -68.23 10.96
C PRO A 195 -19.81 -68.53 12.23
N ASN A 196 -19.17 -69.69 12.27
CA ASN A 196 -18.29 -70.07 13.36
C ASN A 196 -17.10 -69.13 13.36
N LEU A 197 -16.81 -68.55 14.52
CA LEU A 197 -15.80 -67.53 14.66
C LEU A 197 -14.86 -67.81 15.83
N ARG A 198 -13.68 -67.22 15.75
CA ARG A 198 -12.63 -67.28 16.76
C ARG A 198 -12.22 -65.86 17.13
N LEU A 199 -12.07 -65.59 18.41
CA LEU A 199 -11.49 -64.37 18.95
C LEU A 199 -10.21 -64.72 19.70
N ASP A 200 -9.12 -63.99 19.48
CA ASP A 200 -7.97 -64.05 20.37
C ASP A 200 -8.11 -62.90 21.38
N ILE A 201 -8.31 -63.21 22.66
CA ILE A 201 -8.53 -62.22 23.73
C ILE A 201 -7.34 -62.22 24.68
N GLN A 202 -6.61 -61.11 24.71
CA GLN A 202 -5.58 -60.84 25.70
C GLN A 202 -6.23 -60.31 26.98
N ALA A 203 -6.05 -60.98 28.11
CA ALA A 203 -6.62 -60.55 29.38
C ALA A 203 -6.13 -59.13 29.77
N GLY A 204 -7.03 -58.29 30.27
CA GLY A 204 -6.68 -56.97 30.77
C GLY A 204 -5.71 -57.03 31.95
N VAL A 205 -4.75 -56.11 32.02
CA VAL A 205 -3.81 -56.02 33.13
C VAL A 205 -4.51 -55.45 34.38
N PRO A 206 -4.40 -56.07 35.56
CA PRO A 206 -5.15 -55.63 36.73
C PRO A 206 -4.81 -54.21 37.22
N ASN A 207 -3.53 -53.86 37.28
CA ASN A 207 -3.07 -52.56 37.76
C ASN A 207 -2.24 -51.89 36.66
N ASP A 208 -2.81 -50.88 36.02
CA ASP A 208 -2.21 -50.15 34.90
C ASP A 208 -2.74 -48.71 34.92
N ALA A 209 -1.85 -47.74 35.12
CA ALA A 209 -2.19 -46.33 35.21
C ALA A 209 -1.33 -45.54 34.24
N GLY A 210 -1.88 -44.49 33.63
CA GLY A 210 -1.13 -43.66 32.67
C GLY A 210 -1.49 -42.19 32.74
N ILE A 211 -0.64 -41.35 32.13
CA ILE A 211 -0.90 -39.92 31.96
C ILE A 211 -1.30 -39.64 30.52
N THR A 212 -2.43 -38.96 30.33
CA THR A 212 -2.97 -38.67 28.99
C THR A 212 -2.72 -37.23 28.53
N ALA A 213 -2.50 -36.30 29.46
CA ALA A 213 -2.20 -34.89 29.15
C ALA A 213 -1.59 -34.14 30.35
N ILE A 214 -0.89 -33.05 30.07
CA ILE A 214 -0.65 -31.96 31.02
C ILE A 214 -1.72 -30.90 30.79
N LEU A 215 -2.53 -30.62 31.81
CA LEU A 215 -3.71 -29.77 31.74
C LEU A 215 -3.48 -28.36 32.27
N SER A 216 -2.42 -28.13 33.05
CA SER A 216 -2.08 -26.79 33.57
C SER A 216 -0.57 -26.65 33.72
N PRO A 217 -0.01 -25.46 33.42
CA PRO A 217 -0.69 -24.30 32.83
C PRO A 217 -1.02 -24.50 31.34
N VAL A 218 -2.07 -23.82 30.85
CA VAL A 218 -2.47 -23.82 29.43
C VAL A 218 -2.02 -22.52 28.78
N ALA A 219 -1.30 -22.60 27.66
CA ALA A 219 -0.87 -21.42 26.91
C ALA A 219 -2.09 -20.66 26.33
N PRO A 220 -2.10 -19.31 26.38
CA PRO A 220 -1.05 -18.44 26.91
C PRO A 220 -1.20 -18.21 28.44
N PHE A 221 -0.09 -18.18 29.16
CA PHE A 221 -0.04 -17.85 30.60
C PHE A 221 1.20 -17.00 30.94
N SER A 222 1.15 -16.25 32.04
CA SER A 222 2.23 -15.34 32.44
C SER A 222 3.44 -16.06 33.04
N SER A 223 4.61 -15.44 32.98
CA SER A 223 5.78 -15.92 33.72
C SER A 223 5.56 -15.85 35.23
N GLY A 224 6.29 -16.67 35.99
CA GLY A 224 6.16 -16.78 37.43
C GLY A 224 5.69 -18.16 37.87
N SER A 225 5.25 -18.27 39.12
CA SER A 225 4.79 -19.54 39.70
C SER A 225 3.45 -19.95 39.11
N GLN A 226 3.39 -21.15 38.54
CA GLN A 226 2.20 -21.73 37.93
C GLN A 226 1.92 -23.10 38.52
N THR A 227 0.64 -23.42 38.66
CA THR A 227 0.19 -24.75 39.07
C THR A 227 0.36 -25.74 37.93
N VAL A 228 0.91 -26.91 38.23
CA VAL A 228 1.08 -28.02 37.29
C VAL A 228 0.03 -29.09 37.59
N ALA A 229 -0.82 -29.37 36.61
CA ALA A 229 -1.86 -30.40 36.71
C ALA A 229 -1.84 -31.33 35.51
N VAL A 230 -2.18 -32.60 35.72
CA VAL A 230 -2.15 -33.67 34.72
C VAL A 230 -3.44 -34.46 34.70
N GLN A 231 -3.73 -35.10 33.58
CA GLN A 231 -4.84 -36.04 33.45
C GLN A 231 -4.33 -37.45 33.70
N LEU A 232 -4.72 -38.03 34.84
CA LEU A 232 -4.47 -39.42 35.21
C LEU A 232 -5.58 -40.30 34.65
N LYS A 233 -5.22 -41.44 34.05
CA LYS A 233 -6.13 -42.45 33.54
C LYS A 233 -5.86 -43.81 34.19
N ASN A 234 -6.93 -44.52 34.53
CA ASN A 234 -6.85 -45.94 34.90
C ASN A 234 -7.07 -46.80 33.65
N TYR A 235 -6.03 -47.48 33.19
CA TYR A 235 -6.09 -48.44 32.10
C TYR A 235 -6.32 -49.88 32.60
N GLY A 236 -6.04 -50.12 33.89
CA GLY A 236 -6.18 -51.42 34.52
C GLY A 236 -7.62 -51.83 34.75
N THR A 237 -7.84 -53.14 34.92
CA THR A 237 -9.17 -53.70 35.20
C THR A 237 -9.60 -53.51 36.66
N ASN A 238 -8.65 -53.38 37.60
CA ASN A 238 -8.96 -53.02 38.98
C ASN A 238 -9.28 -51.52 39.08
N THR A 239 -10.09 -51.17 40.08
CA THR A 239 -10.20 -49.75 40.49
C THR A 239 -8.84 -49.28 40.99
N LEU A 240 -8.36 -48.15 40.46
CA LEU A 240 -7.11 -47.53 40.88
C LEU A 240 -7.37 -46.73 42.16
N THR A 241 -6.71 -47.15 43.24
CA THR A 241 -6.83 -46.60 44.59
C THR A 241 -5.61 -45.81 45.03
N SER A 242 -4.45 -46.09 44.43
CA SER A 242 -3.22 -45.32 44.63
C SER A 242 -2.33 -45.37 43.39
N VAL A 243 -1.54 -44.32 43.13
CA VAL A 243 -0.47 -44.32 42.13
C VAL A 243 0.55 -43.24 42.47
N THR A 244 1.83 -43.47 42.15
CA THR A 244 2.87 -42.43 42.24
C THR A 244 3.05 -41.77 40.88
N ILE A 245 2.86 -40.45 40.81
CA ILE A 245 3.10 -39.66 39.61
C ILE A 245 4.48 -39.02 39.73
N ASN A 246 5.41 -39.50 38.92
CA ASN A 246 6.75 -38.95 38.79
C ASN A 246 6.74 -37.85 37.74
N TRP A 247 7.50 -36.79 37.95
CA TRP A 247 7.66 -35.76 36.94
C TRP A 247 9.04 -35.12 36.99
N SER A 248 9.49 -34.62 35.85
CA SER A 248 10.75 -33.91 35.71
C SER A 248 10.58 -32.70 34.79
N VAL A 249 11.42 -31.69 34.99
CA VAL A 249 11.50 -30.50 34.14
C VAL A 249 12.91 -30.40 33.58
N ASN A 250 13.05 -30.40 32.26
CA ASN A 250 14.33 -30.46 31.55
C ASN A 250 15.23 -31.61 32.04
N GLY A 251 14.62 -32.77 32.32
CA GLY A 251 15.30 -33.94 32.86
C GLY A 251 15.68 -33.86 34.34
N THR A 252 15.42 -32.73 35.01
CA THR A 252 15.63 -32.58 36.47
C THR A 252 14.40 -33.09 37.23
N PRO A 253 14.51 -34.20 37.99
CA PRO A 253 13.38 -34.76 38.72
C PRO A 253 12.79 -33.75 39.71
N GLN A 254 11.47 -33.71 39.78
CA GLN A 254 10.72 -32.97 40.78
C GLN A 254 10.20 -33.94 41.86
N THR A 255 9.69 -33.41 42.97
CA THR A 255 9.10 -34.22 44.04
C THR A 255 7.92 -35.04 43.49
N PRO A 256 7.97 -36.39 43.53
CA PRO A 256 6.87 -37.22 43.07
C PRO A 256 5.58 -36.96 43.84
N TYR A 257 4.43 -37.01 43.16
CA TYR A 257 3.13 -36.84 43.78
C TYR A 257 2.49 -38.21 44.04
N SER A 258 2.19 -38.51 45.29
CA SER A 258 1.44 -39.72 45.66
C SER A 258 -0.05 -39.45 45.59
N TRP A 259 -0.72 -39.99 44.57
CA TRP A 259 -2.17 -39.91 44.45
C TRP A 259 -2.83 -41.08 45.18
N SER A 260 -3.93 -40.79 45.89
CA SER A 260 -4.84 -41.76 46.48
C SER A 260 -6.28 -41.38 46.17
N GLY A 261 -7.14 -42.35 45.89
CA GLY A 261 -8.53 -42.09 45.55
C GLY A 261 -9.29 -43.35 45.16
N SER A 262 -10.27 -43.21 44.26
CA SER A 262 -11.02 -44.33 43.67
C SER A 262 -11.35 -43.98 42.23
N LEU A 263 -10.56 -44.49 41.28
CA LEU A 263 -10.74 -44.26 39.86
C LEU A 263 -11.12 -45.58 39.18
N ALA A 264 -12.37 -45.68 38.71
CA ALA A 264 -12.88 -46.86 38.03
C ALA A 264 -12.04 -47.19 36.78
N SER A 265 -12.07 -48.46 36.36
CA SER A 265 -11.40 -48.90 35.14
C SER A 265 -11.87 -48.07 33.93
N GLY A 266 -10.92 -47.62 33.11
CA GLY A 266 -11.17 -46.78 31.93
C GLY A 266 -11.41 -45.28 32.23
N ALA A 267 -11.63 -44.90 33.49
CA ALA A 267 -11.92 -43.51 33.86
C ALA A 267 -10.67 -42.63 33.93
N THR A 268 -10.87 -41.30 33.90
CA THR A 268 -9.82 -40.29 34.08
C THR A 268 -10.12 -39.34 35.23
N THR A 269 -9.09 -38.71 35.79
CA THR A 269 -9.21 -37.63 36.78
C THR A 269 -8.10 -36.59 36.61
N THR A 270 -8.33 -35.37 37.07
CA THR A 270 -7.32 -34.30 37.06
C THR A 270 -6.58 -34.30 38.39
N VAL A 271 -5.24 -34.28 38.34
CA VAL A 271 -4.38 -34.27 39.52
C VAL A 271 -3.43 -33.08 39.47
N THR A 272 -3.46 -32.24 40.51
CA THR A 272 -2.46 -31.19 40.70
C THR A 272 -1.23 -31.81 41.34
N ILE A 273 -0.10 -31.80 40.63
CA ILE A 273 1.14 -32.50 41.04
C ILE A 273 2.19 -31.57 41.64
N GLY A 274 2.00 -30.25 41.54
CA GLY A 274 2.87 -29.26 42.16
C GLY A 274 2.74 -27.87 41.54
N THR A 275 3.75 -27.04 41.79
CA THR A 275 3.93 -25.72 41.17
C THR A 275 5.30 -25.62 40.54
N PHE A 276 5.42 -24.92 39.41
CA PHE A 276 6.70 -24.63 38.75
C PHE A 276 6.82 -23.15 38.44
N THR A 277 8.01 -22.56 38.62
CA THR A 277 8.25 -21.15 38.31
C THR A 277 8.85 -21.01 36.91
N PHE A 278 8.05 -20.47 35.99
CA PHE A 278 8.44 -20.25 34.61
C PHE A 278 9.19 -18.92 34.48
N ALA A 279 10.45 -18.97 34.05
CA ALA A 279 11.18 -17.77 33.64
C ALA A 279 10.64 -17.25 32.29
N PRO A 280 10.67 -15.93 32.04
CA PRO A 280 10.31 -15.38 30.74
C PRO A 280 11.27 -15.89 29.65
N LYS A 281 10.76 -16.03 28.40
CA LYS A 281 11.55 -16.39 27.21
C LYS A 281 12.25 -17.75 27.31
N THR A 282 11.76 -18.66 28.16
CA THR A 282 12.35 -19.98 28.37
C THR A 282 11.30 -21.06 28.15
N LEU A 283 11.61 -22.04 27.30
CA LEU A 283 10.82 -23.26 27.15
C LEU A 283 11.32 -24.34 28.11
N TYR A 284 10.38 -25.10 28.64
CA TYR A 284 10.63 -26.18 29.58
C TYR A 284 9.99 -27.46 29.07
N THR A 285 10.77 -28.54 29.00
CA THR A 285 10.28 -29.88 28.67
C THR A 285 9.84 -30.57 29.95
N PHE A 286 8.54 -30.81 30.07
CA PHE A 286 7.93 -31.60 31.15
C PHE A 286 7.82 -33.05 30.71
N GLN A 287 8.28 -33.95 31.58
CA GLN A 287 8.05 -35.38 31.43
C GLN A 287 7.33 -35.86 32.68
N VAL A 288 6.17 -36.49 32.51
CA VAL A 288 5.34 -37.01 33.61
C VAL A 288 5.13 -38.50 33.36
N SER A 289 5.26 -39.33 34.39
CA SER A 289 4.95 -40.75 34.32
C SER A 289 4.25 -41.26 35.58
N THR A 290 3.57 -42.39 35.47
CA THR A 290 3.00 -43.12 36.59
C THR A 290 3.94 -44.25 37.04
N SER A 291 3.73 -44.74 38.25
CA SER A 291 4.38 -45.94 38.80
C SER A 291 3.61 -46.45 40.01
N ASN A 292 3.75 -47.73 40.32
CA ASN A 292 3.16 -48.37 41.49
C ASN A 292 1.61 -48.26 41.59
N PRO A 293 0.82 -48.49 40.53
CA PRO A 293 -0.64 -48.52 40.64
C PRO A 293 -1.09 -49.55 41.67
N ASN A 294 -1.94 -49.14 42.62
CA ASN A 294 -2.37 -49.95 43.76
C ASN A 294 -1.21 -50.56 44.59
N GLY A 295 -0.03 -49.93 44.58
CA GLY A 295 1.17 -50.44 45.25
C GLY A 295 1.80 -51.65 44.56
N GLN A 296 1.39 -51.97 43.32
CA GLN A 296 1.89 -53.08 42.51
C GLN A 296 2.66 -52.56 41.30
N THR A 297 3.47 -53.40 40.67
CA THR A 297 4.10 -53.09 39.38
C THR A 297 3.04 -52.77 38.32
N ASP A 298 3.28 -51.71 37.53
CA ASP A 298 2.41 -51.38 36.41
C ASP A 298 2.46 -52.49 35.34
N GLY A 299 1.29 -52.95 34.92
CA GLY A 299 1.13 -54.03 33.95
C GLY A 299 1.46 -53.64 32.51
N ASN A 300 1.51 -52.35 32.17
CA ASN A 300 1.77 -51.90 30.81
C ASN A 300 2.57 -50.59 30.73
N PRO A 301 3.91 -50.62 30.92
CA PRO A 301 4.75 -49.42 30.99
C PRO A 301 4.72 -48.47 29.77
N ALA A 302 4.13 -48.90 28.64
CA ALA A 302 4.12 -48.14 27.40
C ALA A 302 3.14 -46.94 27.42
N ASN A 303 2.16 -46.92 28.33
CA ASN A 303 1.17 -45.85 28.46
C ASN A 303 1.40 -44.96 29.71
N ASP A 304 2.46 -45.20 30.48
CA ASP A 304 2.75 -44.50 31.73
C ASP A 304 3.09 -43.02 31.51
N SER A 305 3.76 -42.70 30.40
CA SER A 305 4.47 -41.43 30.24
C SER A 305 3.87 -40.46 29.23
N TYR A 306 3.92 -39.16 29.56
CA TYR A 306 3.53 -38.05 28.71
C TYR A 306 4.61 -36.95 28.74
N THR A 307 4.92 -36.36 27.58
CA THR A 307 5.91 -35.28 27.45
C THR A 307 5.29 -34.08 26.73
N ALA A 308 5.52 -32.87 27.24
CA ALA A 308 5.17 -31.64 26.55
C ALA A 308 6.19 -30.52 26.81
N GLN A 309 6.27 -29.56 25.89
CA GLN A 309 6.97 -28.30 26.12
C GLN A 309 5.99 -27.23 26.57
N LEU A 310 6.38 -26.45 27.58
CA LEU A 310 5.60 -25.33 28.12
C LEU A 310 6.50 -24.11 28.26
N GLY A 311 5.94 -22.92 28.06
CA GLY A 311 6.63 -21.66 28.21
C GLY A 311 5.66 -20.52 28.52
N ALA A 312 6.14 -19.51 29.23
CA ALA A 312 5.35 -18.32 29.53
C ALA A 312 5.17 -17.45 28.28
N ALA A 313 3.95 -16.98 28.06
CA ALA A 313 3.57 -16.16 26.92
C ALA A 313 4.36 -14.84 26.88
N LEU A 314 4.57 -14.33 25.66
CA LEU A 314 5.28 -13.08 25.43
C LEU A 314 4.37 -11.85 25.57
N ALA A 315 4.97 -10.75 26.02
CA ALA A 315 4.37 -9.42 26.09
C ALA A 315 5.49 -8.36 26.08
N GLY A 316 5.45 -7.43 25.13
CA GLY A 316 6.43 -6.35 25.00
C GLY A 316 7.49 -6.57 23.91
N VAL A 317 8.69 -6.04 24.13
CA VAL A 317 9.75 -5.94 23.11
C VAL A 317 10.85 -6.97 23.37
N TYR A 318 11.32 -7.63 22.30
CA TYR A 318 12.35 -8.65 22.33
C TYR A 318 13.39 -8.44 21.23
N THR A 319 14.65 -8.73 21.52
CA THR A 319 15.76 -8.66 20.57
C THR A 319 16.04 -10.01 19.92
N VAL A 320 16.33 -10.00 18.62
CA VAL A 320 16.62 -11.22 17.85
C VAL A 320 17.98 -11.09 17.15
N GLY A 321 18.87 -12.04 17.42
CA GLY A 321 20.22 -12.11 16.84
C GLY A 321 21.24 -11.08 17.38
N GLY A 322 22.48 -11.20 16.91
CA GLY A 322 23.62 -10.45 17.44
C GLY A 322 24.16 -11.01 18.77
N SER A 323 24.82 -10.17 19.58
CA SER A 323 25.33 -10.55 20.90
C SER A 323 24.23 -10.50 21.97
N SER A 324 24.17 -11.55 22.80
CA SER A 324 23.23 -11.69 23.91
C SER A 324 21.76 -11.33 23.58
N PRO A 325 21.14 -11.92 22.53
CA PRO A 325 19.75 -11.63 22.19
C PRO A 325 18.76 -12.38 23.09
N ASP A 326 17.50 -11.93 23.08
CA ASP A 326 16.39 -12.69 23.68
C ASP A 326 16.11 -13.97 22.90
N PHE A 327 16.21 -13.93 21.57
CA PHE A 327 16.14 -15.09 20.69
C PHE A 327 17.31 -15.13 19.72
N ALA A 328 17.93 -16.29 19.54
CA ALA A 328 19.10 -16.41 18.66
C ALA A 328 18.77 -16.12 17.19
N THR A 329 17.58 -16.52 16.72
CA THR A 329 17.14 -16.36 15.33
C THR A 329 15.64 -16.05 15.26
N PRO A 330 15.14 -15.50 14.15
CA PRO A 330 13.71 -15.33 13.92
C PRO A 330 12.94 -16.65 13.99
N ALA A 331 13.52 -17.75 13.49
CA ALA A 331 12.91 -19.08 13.58
C ALA A 331 12.73 -19.55 15.04
N ALA A 332 13.71 -19.28 15.91
CA ALA A 332 13.60 -19.61 17.34
C ALA A 332 12.49 -18.79 18.02
N ALA A 333 12.32 -17.52 17.65
CA ALA A 333 11.21 -16.70 18.14
C ALA A 333 9.85 -17.25 17.70
N VAL A 334 9.72 -17.67 16.43
CA VAL A 334 8.48 -18.29 15.90
C VAL A 334 8.17 -19.61 16.61
N GLN A 335 9.16 -20.47 16.84
CA GLN A 335 8.97 -21.70 17.61
C GLN A 335 8.50 -21.43 19.04
N TYR A 336 9.05 -20.39 19.69
CA TYR A 336 8.60 -20.00 21.02
C TYR A 336 7.14 -19.55 21.02
N LEU A 337 6.73 -18.73 20.04
CA LEU A 337 5.35 -18.26 19.90
C LEU A 337 4.36 -19.43 19.78
N HIS A 338 4.70 -20.47 19.01
CA HIS A 338 3.84 -21.64 18.86
C HIS A 338 3.56 -22.38 20.18
N VAL A 339 4.54 -22.41 21.07
CA VAL A 339 4.42 -23.12 22.36
C VAL A 339 3.78 -22.24 23.42
N ALA A 340 4.25 -20.99 23.55
CA ALA A 340 3.93 -20.13 24.68
C ALA A 340 2.82 -19.12 24.39
N GLY A 341 2.66 -18.70 23.14
CA GLY A 341 1.70 -17.67 22.75
C GLY A 341 2.05 -16.25 23.23
N VAL A 342 1.04 -15.38 23.23
CA VAL A 342 1.14 -13.96 23.58
C VAL A 342 0.02 -13.51 24.52
N LEU A 343 0.31 -12.54 25.38
CA LEU A 343 -0.68 -11.91 26.28
C LEU A 343 -0.97 -10.44 25.93
N ASP A 344 -0.04 -9.78 25.25
CA ASP A 344 -0.09 -8.39 24.82
C ASP A 344 0.54 -8.29 23.42
N THR A 345 0.66 -7.10 22.88
CA THR A 345 1.49 -6.78 21.73
C THR A 345 2.92 -7.29 21.94
N VAL A 346 3.48 -7.87 20.87
CA VAL A 346 4.83 -8.40 20.87
C VAL A 346 5.60 -7.78 19.71
N LEU A 347 6.77 -7.22 20.00
CA LEU A 347 7.66 -6.62 19.01
C LEU A 347 9.03 -7.30 19.05
N PHE A 348 9.40 -7.98 17.97
CA PHE A 348 10.74 -8.50 17.74
C PHE A 348 11.58 -7.47 16.98
N ARG A 349 12.59 -6.91 17.65
CA ARG A 349 13.66 -6.08 17.09
C ARG A 349 14.78 -6.99 16.58
N ILE A 350 14.82 -7.19 15.27
CA ILE A 350 15.80 -8.07 14.63
C ILE A 350 17.06 -7.28 14.31
N ARG A 351 18.19 -7.70 14.85
CA ARG A 351 19.48 -7.05 14.60
C ARG A 351 20.03 -7.44 13.24
N ASN A 352 20.92 -6.60 12.71
CA ASN A 352 21.53 -6.84 11.41
C ASN A 352 22.20 -8.22 11.35
N GLY A 353 21.97 -8.93 10.25
CA GLY A 353 22.49 -10.28 10.03
C GLY A 353 21.73 -11.03 8.95
N THR A 354 22.31 -12.16 8.54
CA THR A 354 21.68 -13.13 7.64
C THR A 354 21.24 -14.34 8.45
N TYR A 355 19.95 -14.63 8.41
CA TYR A 355 19.31 -15.71 9.15
C TYR A 355 18.82 -16.76 8.15
N THR A 356 19.43 -17.95 8.20
CA THR A 356 19.06 -19.07 7.31
C THR A 356 17.95 -19.92 7.93
N GLY A 357 16.93 -20.24 7.15
CA GLY A 357 15.81 -21.09 7.53
C GLY A 357 14.47 -20.53 7.03
N GLN A 358 13.47 -21.40 6.99
CA GLN A 358 12.10 -21.01 6.69
C GLN A 358 11.40 -20.56 7.96
N LEU A 359 10.51 -19.59 7.84
CA LEU A 359 9.57 -19.20 8.88
C LEU A 359 8.19 -19.74 8.52
N SER A 360 7.55 -20.43 9.45
CA SER A 360 6.18 -20.92 9.27
C SER A 360 5.37 -20.50 10.48
N PHE A 361 4.35 -19.68 10.24
CA PHE A 361 3.38 -19.27 11.25
C PHE A 361 2.13 -20.12 11.10
N GLY A 362 1.55 -20.47 12.24
CA GLY A 362 0.33 -21.25 12.38
C GLY A 362 -0.48 -20.71 13.55
N THR A 363 -1.27 -21.54 14.22
CA THR A 363 -1.96 -21.09 15.43
C THR A 363 -0.98 -20.66 16.51
N ILE A 364 -1.13 -19.44 17.02
CA ILE A 364 -0.37 -18.89 18.14
C ILE A 364 -1.33 -18.61 19.29
N PRO A 365 -1.17 -19.26 20.46
CA PRO A 365 -2.08 -19.04 21.59
C PRO A 365 -2.16 -17.56 21.98
N GLY A 366 -3.38 -17.05 22.12
CA GLY A 366 -3.63 -15.65 22.47
C GLY A 366 -3.55 -14.64 21.33
N ALA A 367 -2.91 -14.93 20.19
CA ALA A 367 -2.86 -14.03 19.05
C ALA A 367 -4.24 -13.84 18.39
N GLY A 368 -4.39 -12.82 17.54
CA GLY A 368 -5.62 -12.59 16.76
C GLY A 368 -6.38 -11.29 17.05
N SER A 369 -5.74 -10.27 17.64
CA SER A 369 -6.36 -8.95 17.81
C SER A 369 -5.32 -7.83 17.78
N ALA A 370 -5.77 -6.58 17.62
CA ALA A 370 -4.90 -5.39 17.68
C ALA A 370 -4.05 -5.32 18.95
N ALA A 371 -4.65 -5.66 20.10
CA ALA A 371 -4.01 -5.66 21.41
C ALA A 371 -3.02 -6.82 21.60
N ARG A 372 -2.97 -7.78 20.67
CA ARG A 372 -2.08 -8.95 20.69
C ARG A 372 -1.42 -9.16 19.33
N ARG A 373 -1.14 -8.05 18.65
CA ARG A 373 -0.41 -8.01 17.38
C ARG A 373 1.04 -8.44 17.60
N ILE A 374 1.55 -9.24 16.68
CA ILE A 374 2.95 -9.66 16.66
C ILE A 374 3.66 -8.94 15.52
N THR A 375 4.73 -8.22 15.85
CA THR A 375 5.50 -7.42 14.89
C THR A 375 6.94 -7.90 14.84
N PHE A 376 7.47 -8.08 13.62
CA PHE A 376 8.88 -8.31 13.35
C PHE A 376 9.43 -7.08 12.61
N GLU A 377 10.43 -6.41 13.17
CA GLU A 377 10.99 -5.17 12.63
C GLU A 377 12.51 -5.15 12.73
N SER A 378 13.20 -4.61 11.72
CA SER A 378 14.64 -4.34 11.80
C SER A 378 14.95 -3.34 12.91
N GLU A 379 15.89 -3.68 13.81
CA GLU A 379 16.35 -2.81 14.89
C GLU A 379 17.02 -1.55 14.35
N SER A 380 17.75 -1.67 13.23
CA SER A 380 18.46 -0.54 12.60
C SER A 380 17.55 0.34 11.73
N GLY A 381 16.31 -0.10 11.47
CA GLY A 381 15.40 0.58 10.55
C GLY A 381 15.81 0.47 9.07
N ASN A 382 16.74 -0.41 8.73
CA ASN A 382 17.19 -0.68 7.36
C ASN A 382 16.85 -2.12 6.95
N ALA A 383 16.09 -2.28 5.87
CA ALA A 383 15.68 -3.57 5.34
C ALA A 383 16.85 -4.44 4.85
N SER A 384 17.86 -3.83 4.23
CA SER A 384 19.05 -4.54 3.75
C SER A 384 19.94 -5.06 4.88
N GLY A 385 19.76 -4.55 6.11
CA GLY A 385 20.51 -4.99 7.28
C GLY A 385 20.06 -6.36 7.82
N VAL A 386 18.82 -6.76 7.59
CA VAL A 386 18.23 -8.01 8.13
C VAL A 386 17.72 -8.87 6.98
N ILE A 387 18.43 -9.98 6.71
CA ILE A 387 18.11 -10.90 5.61
C ILE A 387 17.66 -12.23 6.20
N ILE A 388 16.42 -12.64 5.91
CA ILE A 388 15.87 -13.96 6.22
C ILE A 388 15.87 -14.75 4.92
N GLN A 389 16.61 -15.86 4.87
CA GLN A 389 16.80 -16.61 3.63
C GLN A 389 16.48 -18.11 3.80
N GLY A 390 15.77 -18.67 2.82
CA GLY A 390 15.37 -20.08 2.81
C GLY A 390 15.82 -20.79 1.53
N SER A 391 16.26 -22.04 1.66
CA SER A 391 16.41 -22.96 0.52
C SER A 391 15.07 -23.65 0.28
N ASN A 392 14.61 -23.63 -0.97
CA ASN A 392 13.26 -24.07 -1.34
C ASN A 392 13.28 -25.37 -2.15
N SER A 393 12.25 -26.20 -1.95
CA SER A 393 12.00 -27.45 -2.68
C SER A 393 10.54 -27.52 -3.12
N SER A 394 10.14 -28.53 -3.89
CA SER A 394 8.74 -28.72 -4.30
C SER A 394 7.76 -28.94 -3.14
N THR A 395 8.23 -29.39 -1.97
CA THR A 395 7.39 -29.64 -0.79
C THR A 395 7.48 -28.55 0.28
N ALA A 396 8.53 -27.73 0.23
CA ALA A 396 8.73 -26.58 1.12
C ALA A 396 9.27 -25.43 0.29
N ASN A 397 8.38 -24.82 -0.50
CA ASN A 397 8.75 -23.86 -1.53
C ASN A 397 8.70 -22.40 -1.07
N TYR A 398 8.78 -22.08 0.22
CA TYR A 398 8.59 -20.70 0.72
C TYR A 398 9.74 -20.25 1.64
N VAL A 399 9.97 -18.95 1.78
CA VAL A 399 10.82 -18.42 2.87
C VAL A 399 9.98 -18.12 4.10
N LEU A 400 8.81 -17.53 3.91
CA LEU A 400 7.82 -17.21 4.93
C LEU A 400 6.47 -17.82 4.55
N GLN A 401 5.97 -18.73 5.39
CA GLN A 401 4.59 -19.20 5.34
C GLN A 401 3.78 -18.60 6.49
N ILE A 402 2.57 -18.13 6.19
CA ILE A 402 1.57 -17.74 7.18
C ILE A 402 0.34 -18.61 6.97
N ASN A 403 0.08 -19.51 7.91
CA ASN A 403 -0.98 -20.51 7.82
C ASN A 403 -2.04 -20.27 8.89
N GLY A 404 -3.05 -19.45 8.62
CA GLY A 404 -4.12 -19.20 9.60
C GLY A 404 -3.81 -18.14 10.67
N THR A 405 -2.64 -17.49 10.62
CA THR A 405 -2.24 -16.54 11.66
C THR A 405 -2.66 -15.12 11.29
N ASP A 406 -3.41 -14.49 12.19
CA ASP A 406 -3.89 -13.11 12.02
C ASP A 406 -3.02 -12.11 12.80
N TRP A 407 -3.16 -10.82 12.44
CA TRP A 407 -2.52 -9.70 13.15
C TRP A 407 -0.99 -9.79 13.22
N LEU A 408 -0.37 -10.15 12.09
CA LEU A 408 1.07 -10.10 11.91
C LEU A 408 1.50 -8.83 11.19
N THR A 409 2.65 -8.28 11.59
CA THR A 409 3.26 -7.12 10.94
C THR A 409 4.75 -7.36 10.72
N PHE A 410 5.23 -7.15 9.49
CA PHE A 410 6.63 -7.23 9.12
C PHE A 410 7.10 -5.87 8.59
N ARG A 411 8.19 -5.35 9.13
CA ARG A 411 8.68 -4.00 8.80
C ARG A 411 10.16 -3.98 8.52
N LYS A 412 10.54 -3.43 7.36
CA LYS A 412 11.95 -3.16 7.04
C LYS A 412 12.79 -4.43 7.18
N LEU A 413 12.35 -5.53 6.57
CA LEU A 413 13.06 -6.81 6.54
C LEU A 413 13.27 -7.24 5.10
N THR A 414 14.35 -7.96 4.84
CA THR A 414 14.59 -8.62 3.54
C THR A 414 14.29 -10.11 3.66
N PHE A 415 13.49 -10.65 2.75
CA PHE A 415 13.24 -12.08 2.60
C PHE A 415 13.79 -12.55 1.25
N THR A 416 14.64 -13.58 1.25
CA THR A 416 15.34 -14.03 0.04
C THR A 416 15.15 -15.54 -0.18
N SER A 417 14.65 -15.91 -1.35
CA SER A 417 14.64 -17.30 -1.80
C SER A 417 15.99 -17.65 -2.43
N ASN A 418 16.61 -18.74 -1.97
CA ASN A 418 17.81 -19.33 -2.59
C ASN A 418 17.47 -20.55 -3.47
N GLY A 419 16.19 -20.77 -3.79
CA GLY A 419 15.76 -21.86 -4.67
C GLY A 419 16.26 -21.69 -6.10
N THR A 420 16.59 -22.80 -6.76
CA THR A 420 16.90 -22.85 -8.20
C THR A 420 15.84 -23.68 -8.93
N GLY A 421 15.48 -23.30 -10.15
CA GLY A 421 14.41 -23.96 -10.93
C GLY A 421 13.00 -23.48 -10.55
N ASN A 422 11.99 -24.33 -10.80
CA ASN A 422 10.56 -23.94 -10.87
C ASN A 422 9.73 -24.16 -9.59
N PHE A 423 10.32 -24.04 -8.39
CA PHE A 423 9.61 -24.33 -7.14
C PHE A 423 10.11 -23.46 -5.99
N TRP A 424 9.80 -22.18 -6.05
CA TRP A 424 10.11 -21.24 -4.97
C TRP A 424 9.09 -20.10 -4.87
N ARG A 425 8.92 -19.64 -3.64
CA ARG A 425 8.13 -18.50 -3.20
C ARG A 425 8.89 -17.78 -2.11
N VAL A 426 8.70 -16.48 -2.01
CA VAL A 426 9.25 -15.73 -0.87
C VAL A 426 8.22 -15.76 0.26
N VAL A 427 6.98 -15.34 -0.02
CA VAL A 427 5.86 -15.40 0.92
C VAL A 427 4.75 -16.31 0.39
N ASN A 428 4.21 -17.14 1.27
CA ASN A 428 3.08 -18.02 1.00
C ASN A 428 2.00 -17.87 2.07
N LEU A 429 0.83 -17.36 1.70
CA LEU A 429 -0.34 -17.29 2.57
C LEU A 429 -1.19 -18.57 2.40
N SER A 430 -1.58 -19.18 3.52
CA SER A 430 -2.45 -20.35 3.57
C SER A 430 -3.36 -20.31 4.81
N GLY A 431 -4.37 -21.20 4.86
CA GLY A 431 -5.22 -21.37 6.05
C GLY A 431 -6.20 -20.22 6.36
N GLY A 432 -6.34 -19.23 5.48
CA GLY A 432 -7.11 -18.00 5.70
C GLY A 432 -6.36 -17.03 6.63
N THR A 433 -6.32 -15.74 6.31
CA THR A 433 -5.60 -14.76 7.15
C THR A 433 -6.33 -13.43 7.21
N GLU A 434 -6.16 -12.71 8.32
CA GLU A 434 -6.70 -11.38 8.55
C GLU A 434 -5.67 -10.42 9.15
N ASN A 435 -5.72 -9.15 8.72
CA ASN A 435 -4.93 -8.05 9.31
C ASN A 435 -3.42 -8.27 9.20
N LEU A 436 -2.96 -8.67 8.01
CA LEU A 436 -1.54 -8.79 7.68
C LEU A 436 -1.00 -7.46 7.16
N THR A 437 0.20 -7.08 7.60
CA THR A 437 0.85 -5.84 7.16
C THR A 437 2.33 -6.07 6.86
N PHE A 438 2.75 -5.69 5.65
CA PHE A 438 4.15 -5.64 5.24
C PHE A 438 4.50 -4.21 4.84
N GLU A 439 5.43 -3.59 5.56
CA GLU A 439 5.82 -2.20 5.34
C GLU A 439 7.33 -2.07 5.12
N SER A 440 7.72 -1.49 3.98
CA SER A 440 9.12 -1.25 3.61
C SER A 440 10.00 -2.51 3.63
N CYS A 441 9.43 -3.67 3.33
CA CYS A 441 10.16 -4.93 3.19
C CYS A 441 10.70 -5.13 1.77
N VAL A 442 11.70 -5.99 1.64
CA VAL A 442 12.26 -6.41 0.35
C VAL A 442 12.06 -7.91 0.17
N PHE A 443 11.49 -8.33 -0.95
CA PHE A 443 11.24 -9.73 -1.29
C PHE A 443 12.03 -10.10 -2.54
N ASN A 444 13.06 -10.93 -2.36
CA ASN A 444 13.94 -11.37 -3.43
C ASN A 444 13.60 -12.79 -3.87
N GLY A 445 12.95 -12.89 -5.03
CA GLY A 445 12.73 -14.13 -5.75
C GLY A 445 13.90 -14.51 -6.66
N GLY A 446 13.82 -15.72 -7.23
CA GLY A 446 14.71 -16.13 -8.32
C GLY A 446 14.31 -15.51 -9.67
N PRO A 447 15.20 -15.54 -10.67
CA PRO A 447 14.83 -15.19 -12.04
C PRO A 447 13.80 -16.21 -12.56
N ALA A 448 12.72 -15.72 -13.16
CA ALA A 448 11.75 -16.60 -13.80
C ALA A 448 12.19 -16.97 -15.21
N THR A 449 12.08 -18.25 -15.52
CA THR A 449 12.38 -18.84 -16.83
C THR A 449 11.12 -19.18 -17.64
N TYR A 450 9.92 -18.97 -17.06
CA TYR A 450 8.64 -19.34 -17.66
C TYR A 450 7.56 -18.25 -17.54
N ALA A 451 6.75 -18.17 -18.58
CA ALA A 451 5.72 -17.15 -18.79
C ALA A 451 4.44 -17.31 -17.95
N TYR A 452 4.19 -18.40 -17.24
CA TYR A 452 3.02 -18.50 -16.35
C TYR A 452 3.24 -19.63 -15.36
N SER A 453 3.74 -19.31 -14.17
CA SER A 453 4.06 -20.28 -13.13
C SER A 453 3.54 -19.83 -11.77
N SER A 454 2.62 -20.62 -11.19
CA SER A 454 2.19 -20.46 -9.79
C SER A 454 3.22 -21.01 -8.78
N SER A 455 4.30 -21.61 -9.28
CA SER A 455 5.36 -22.20 -8.48
C SER A 455 6.57 -21.27 -8.31
N ASP A 456 6.63 -20.15 -9.04
CA ASP A 456 7.74 -19.17 -9.07
C ASP A 456 7.23 -17.76 -8.79
N VAL A 457 6.69 -17.54 -7.59
CA VAL A 457 5.94 -16.33 -7.24
C VAL A 457 6.55 -15.67 -6.02
N VAL A 458 6.80 -14.36 -6.07
CA VAL A 458 7.41 -13.66 -4.93
C VAL A 458 6.46 -13.64 -3.73
N PHE A 459 5.23 -13.17 -3.91
CA PHE A 459 4.19 -13.17 -2.87
C PHE A 459 2.95 -13.91 -3.37
N TYR A 460 2.60 -15.02 -2.73
CA TYR A 460 1.58 -15.93 -3.21
C TYR A 460 0.45 -16.14 -2.18
N SER A 461 -0.78 -16.03 -2.67
CA SER A 461 -2.01 -16.43 -1.98
C SER A 461 -2.99 -16.99 -3.01
N SER A 462 -3.45 -18.23 -2.82
CA SER A 462 -4.47 -18.84 -3.68
C SER A 462 -5.42 -19.72 -2.87
N GLY A 463 -6.71 -19.62 -3.17
CA GLY A 463 -7.76 -20.50 -2.63
C GLY A 463 -8.13 -20.25 -1.16
N GLN A 464 -7.57 -19.21 -0.53
CA GLN A 464 -7.82 -18.86 0.88
C GLN A 464 -8.08 -17.36 1.00
N ALA A 465 -8.91 -16.95 1.96
CA ALA A 465 -9.20 -15.54 2.19
C ALA A 465 -8.00 -14.82 2.85
N TYR A 466 -7.79 -13.54 2.50
CA TYR A 466 -6.68 -12.71 2.98
C TYR A 466 -7.17 -11.28 3.32
N HIS A 467 -8.20 -11.19 4.16
CA HIS A 467 -8.83 -9.92 4.51
C HIS A 467 -7.85 -8.95 5.20
N ASN A 468 -7.99 -7.66 4.92
CA ASN A 468 -7.18 -6.58 5.50
C ASN A 468 -5.66 -6.74 5.26
N LEU A 469 -5.27 -7.26 4.08
CA LEU A 469 -3.88 -7.36 3.65
C LEU A 469 -3.35 -5.98 3.20
N LYS A 470 -2.27 -5.52 3.83
CA LYS A 470 -1.61 -4.24 3.53
C LYS A 470 -0.17 -4.47 3.08
N LEU A 471 0.14 -4.08 1.85
CA LEU A 471 1.46 -4.11 1.24
C LEU A 471 1.86 -2.66 0.94
N ARG A 472 2.71 -2.06 1.77
CA ARG A 472 3.10 -0.64 1.66
C ARG A 472 4.59 -0.43 1.51
N GLY A 473 5.03 0.32 0.51
CA GLY A 473 6.44 0.72 0.43
C GLY A 473 7.42 -0.43 0.18
N ASN A 474 6.95 -1.60 -0.26
CA ASN A 474 7.80 -2.80 -0.38
C ASN A 474 8.45 -2.89 -1.77
N THR A 475 9.54 -3.66 -1.85
CA THR A 475 10.19 -4.02 -3.12
C THR A 475 10.02 -5.51 -3.40
N PHE A 476 9.49 -5.87 -4.57
CA PHE A 476 9.36 -7.24 -5.06
C PHE A 476 10.29 -7.42 -6.27
N ASN A 477 11.19 -8.39 -6.17
CA ASN A 477 12.20 -8.64 -7.20
C ASN A 477 12.04 -10.04 -7.80
N GLY A 478 11.82 -10.11 -9.11
CA GLY A 478 11.80 -11.36 -9.86
C GLY A 478 10.45 -12.08 -9.89
N GLY A 479 10.51 -13.38 -10.18
CA GLY A 479 9.34 -14.26 -10.29
C GLY A 479 8.62 -14.22 -11.64
N SER A 480 7.85 -15.29 -11.89
CA SER A 480 6.90 -15.30 -13.00
C SER A 480 5.81 -14.28 -12.69
N VAL A 481 5.40 -14.25 -11.42
CA VAL A 481 4.51 -13.25 -10.85
C VAL A 481 5.13 -12.63 -9.60
N SER A 482 5.09 -11.31 -9.49
CA SER A 482 5.50 -10.63 -8.25
C SER A 482 4.42 -10.77 -7.16
N LEU A 483 3.17 -10.41 -7.46
CA LEU A 483 2.04 -10.54 -6.54
C LEU A 483 0.92 -11.40 -7.14
N TRP A 484 0.66 -12.57 -6.55
CA TRP A 484 -0.45 -13.44 -6.90
C TRP A 484 -1.44 -13.50 -5.72
N LEU A 485 -2.59 -12.85 -5.87
CA LEU A 485 -3.62 -12.76 -4.85
C LEU A 485 -4.96 -13.26 -5.42
N GLU A 486 -5.29 -14.51 -5.14
CA GLU A 486 -6.42 -15.19 -5.78
C GLU A 486 -7.33 -15.87 -4.75
N TYR A 487 -8.64 -15.63 -4.83
CA TYR A 487 -9.61 -16.28 -3.96
C TYR A 487 -11.02 -16.40 -4.57
N TYR A 488 -11.41 -17.58 -5.02
CA TYR A 488 -12.73 -17.81 -5.63
C TYR A 488 -13.87 -18.05 -4.62
N GLY A 489 -13.60 -18.05 -3.31
CA GLY A 489 -14.58 -18.39 -2.27
C GLY A 489 -15.43 -17.22 -1.78
N GLY A 490 -15.33 -16.04 -2.40
CA GLY A 490 -16.04 -14.81 -2.01
C GLY A 490 -15.16 -13.56 -2.12
N ALA A 491 -15.69 -12.41 -1.73
CA ALA A 491 -14.97 -11.14 -1.83
C ALA A 491 -14.04 -10.90 -0.64
N VAL A 492 -12.72 -10.92 -0.85
CA VAL A 492 -11.79 -10.41 0.18
C VAL A 492 -11.92 -8.89 0.31
N GLN A 493 -11.76 -8.34 1.51
CA GLN A 493 -11.95 -6.90 1.79
C GLN A 493 -10.67 -6.29 2.35
N GLY A 494 -10.50 -4.98 2.18
CA GLY A 494 -9.42 -4.22 2.82
C GLY A 494 -8.02 -4.49 2.24
N VAL A 495 -7.95 -4.85 0.95
CA VAL A 495 -6.69 -5.07 0.25
C VAL A 495 -6.10 -3.71 -0.17
N GLU A 496 -4.93 -3.39 0.36
CA GLU A 496 -4.18 -2.17 0.04
C GLU A 496 -2.78 -2.54 -0.48
N ILE A 497 -2.49 -2.12 -1.70
CA ILE A 497 -1.19 -2.30 -2.36
C ILE A 497 -0.71 -0.90 -2.75
N SER A 498 0.10 -0.28 -1.88
CA SER A 498 0.47 1.12 -2.03
C SER A 498 1.99 1.37 -2.01
N ASN A 499 2.47 2.26 -2.87
CA ASN A 499 3.86 2.71 -2.88
C ASN A 499 4.90 1.58 -3.04
N ASN A 500 4.55 0.46 -3.71
CA ASN A 500 5.47 -0.67 -3.89
C ASN A 500 6.23 -0.56 -5.21
N THR A 501 7.44 -1.11 -5.24
CA THR A 501 8.23 -1.33 -6.46
C THR A 501 8.22 -2.80 -6.81
N LEU A 502 7.68 -3.18 -7.96
CA LEU A 502 7.67 -4.54 -8.48
C LEU A 502 8.52 -4.56 -9.75
N GLN A 503 9.61 -5.31 -9.75
CA GLN A 503 10.56 -5.27 -10.85
C GLN A 503 11.06 -6.66 -11.25
N ASN A 504 11.42 -6.79 -12.52
CA ASN A 504 11.97 -8.01 -13.12
C ASN A 504 11.00 -9.21 -13.08
N PHE A 505 9.69 -8.97 -13.04
CA PHE A 505 8.70 -10.04 -13.21
C PHE A 505 8.62 -10.46 -14.68
N TYR A 506 8.44 -11.76 -14.93
CA TYR A 506 8.40 -12.27 -16.30
C TYR A 506 6.99 -12.22 -16.91
N TRP A 507 5.93 -12.51 -16.15
CA TRP A 507 4.56 -12.55 -16.68
C TRP A 507 3.70 -11.44 -16.11
N ALA A 508 3.51 -11.40 -14.79
CA ALA A 508 2.63 -10.41 -14.17
C ALA A 508 3.29 -9.68 -13.01
N GLY A 509 3.11 -8.37 -12.95
CA GLY A 509 3.42 -7.59 -11.76
C GLY A 509 2.43 -7.95 -10.67
N MET A 510 1.14 -7.74 -10.95
CA MET A 510 0.06 -8.02 -10.01
C MET A 510 -1.06 -8.82 -10.68
N LEU A 511 -1.49 -9.88 -10.01
CA LEU A 511 -2.74 -10.60 -10.26
C LEU A 511 -3.60 -10.52 -9.00
N VAL A 512 -4.77 -9.87 -9.10
CA VAL A 512 -5.72 -9.74 -7.98
C VAL A 512 -7.10 -10.17 -8.43
N THR A 513 -7.65 -11.20 -7.80
CA THR A 513 -8.97 -11.75 -8.18
C THR A 513 -9.96 -11.72 -7.00
N TYR A 514 -11.25 -11.48 -7.30
CA TYR A 514 -12.36 -11.56 -6.33
C TYR A 514 -12.14 -10.74 -5.05
N ALA A 515 -11.71 -9.50 -5.21
CA ALA A 515 -11.44 -8.59 -4.12
C ALA A 515 -12.36 -7.37 -4.17
N SER A 516 -12.77 -6.87 -3.01
CA SER A 516 -13.71 -5.77 -2.85
C SER A 516 -13.01 -4.51 -2.32
N ALA A 517 -13.37 -3.37 -2.91
CA ALA A 517 -12.85 -2.04 -2.55
C ALA A 517 -11.31 -1.98 -2.53
N VAL A 518 -10.67 -2.64 -3.51
CA VAL A 518 -9.21 -2.73 -3.62
C VAL A 518 -8.61 -1.36 -3.89
N GLN A 519 -7.49 -1.07 -3.22
CA GLN A 519 -6.66 0.11 -3.47
C GLN A 519 -5.29 -0.31 -4.00
N ILE A 520 -5.00 0.00 -5.26
CA ILE A 520 -3.70 -0.19 -5.91
C ILE A 520 -3.17 1.19 -6.26
N THR A 521 -2.33 1.78 -5.40
CA THR A 521 -1.95 3.19 -5.55
C THR A 521 -0.45 3.43 -5.51
N ARG A 522 0.06 4.34 -6.35
CA ARG A 522 1.47 4.80 -6.30
C ARG A 522 2.49 3.67 -6.48
N ASN A 523 2.16 2.59 -7.16
CA ASN A 523 3.12 1.49 -7.38
C ASN A 523 3.92 1.71 -8.67
N THR A 524 5.19 1.31 -8.65
CA THR A 524 6.06 1.27 -9.83
C THR A 524 6.25 -0.18 -10.26
N LEU A 525 5.87 -0.52 -11.48
CA LEU A 525 5.95 -1.86 -12.04
C LEU A 525 6.84 -1.86 -13.27
N GLN A 526 7.87 -2.70 -13.28
CA GLN A 526 8.77 -2.87 -14.43
C GLN A 526 8.95 -4.35 -14.76
N ALA A 527 8.49 -4.77 -15.94
CA ALA A 527 8.70 -6.14 -16.42
C ALA A 527 10.19 -6.42 -16.70
N LEU A 528 10.55 -7.70 -16.68
CA LEU A 528 11.87 -8.16 -17.11
C LEU A 528 12.08 -7.85 -18.60
N SER A 529 13.18 -7.19 -18.94
CA SER A 529 13.50 -6.94 -20.34
C SER A 529 13.65 -8.25 -21.14
N GLY A 530 13.00 -8.32 -22.30
CA GLY A 530 12.93 -9.47 -23.20
C GLY A 530 11.76 -10.43 -22.94
N SER A 531 10.85 -10.19 -22.00
CA SER A 531 9.78 -11.15 -21.63
C SER A 531 8.63 -11.27 -22.64
N GLY A 532 8.44 -10.29 -23.52
CA GLY A 532 7.52 -10.37 -24.66
C GLY A 532 6.03 -10.21 -24.36
N TRP A 533 5.47 -10.97 -23.41
CA TRP A 533 4.02 -10.95 -23.08
C TRP A 533 3.82 -10.77 -21.57
N ASN A 534 3.39 -9.58 -21.16
CA ASN A 534 3.28 -9.23 -19.75
C ASN A 534 1.88 -8.75 -19.34
N TYR A 535 1.61 -8.76 -18.05
CA TYR A 535 0.54 -8.01 -17.40
C TYR A 535 1.16 -7.10 -16.34
N GLY A 536 0.90 -5.80 -16.39
CA GLY A 536 1.30 -4.90 -15.32
C GLY A 536 0.41 -5.15 -14.11
N ILE A 537 -0.82 -4.66 -14.20
CA ILE A 537 -1.89 -4.90 -13.24
C ILE A 537 -2.99 -5.70 -13.92
N TYR A 538 -3.17 -6.95 -13.48
CA TYR A 538 -4.31 -7.78 -13.88
C TYR A 538 -5.27 -7.92 -12.71
N VAL A 539 -6.48 -7.40 -12.89
CA VAL A 539 -7.57 -7.52 -11.94
C VAL A 539 -8.76 -8.24 -12.56
N TYR A 540 -9.32 -9.20 -11.81
CA TYR A 540 -10.43 -10.04 -12.26
C TYR A 540 -11.54 -10.09 -11.20
N TYR A 541 -12.79 -9.87 -11.59
CA TYR A 541 -13.93 -10.00 -10.67
C TYR A 541 -13.84 -9.09 -9.43
N LEU A 542 -13.40 -7.85 -9.62
CA LEU A 542 -13.40 -6.88 -8.52
C LEU A 542 -14.83 -6.47 -8.15
N LEU A 543 -15.07 -6.29 -6.86
CA LEU A 543 -16.35 -5.88 -6.29
C LEU A 543 -16.19 -4.54 -5.55
N GLY A 544 -17.30 -3.83 -5.30
CA GLY A 544 -17.30 -2.48 -4.72
C GLY A 544 -16.51 -1.46 -5.54
N SER A 545 -16.41 -0.23 -5.03
CA SER A 545 -15.61 0.83 -5.68
C SER A 545 -14.12 0.59 -5.47
N PHE A 546 -13.39 0.23 -6.53
CA PHE A 546 -11.93 0.13 -6.49
C PHE A 546 -11.26 1.48 -6.78
N LEU A 547 -9.98 1.59 -6.40
CA LEU A 547 -9.10 2.70 -6.74
C LEU A 547 -7.78 2.17 -7.29
N ILE A 548 -7.52 2.40 -8.56
CA ILE A 548 -6.21 2.18 -9.22
C ILE A 548 -5.68 3.55 -9.61
N GLU A 549 -4.80 4.10 -8.78
CA GLU A 549 -4.38 5.51 -8.85
C GLU A 549 -2.85 5.67 -8.88
N ARG A 550 -2.31 6.47 -9.80
CA ARG A 550 -0.89 6.88 -9.82
C ARG A 550 0.12 5.74 -9.90
N ASN A 551 -0.24 4.66 -10.58
CA ASN A 551 0.72 3.59 -10.84
C ASN A 551 1.53 3.94 -12.09
N VAL A 552 2.84 3.68 -12.05
CA VAL A 552 3.77 3.80 -13.17
C VAL A 552 4.11 2.39 -13.64
N ILE A 553 3.75 2.06 -14.88
CA ILE A 553 3.81 0.69 -15.40
C ILE A 553 4.64 0.69 -16.69
N GLY A 554 5.79 0.02 -16.67
CA GLY A 554 6.65 -0.19 -17.83
C GLY A 554 6.73 -1.67 -18.20
N LEU A 555 6.28 -2.02 -19.40
CA LEU A 555 6.27 -3.40 -19.91
C LEU A 555 6.97 -3.48 -21.27
N ASP A 556 7.42 -4.67 -21.66
CA ASP A 556 7.96 -4.92 -23.00
C ASP A 556 6.87 -5.25 -24.03
N GLY A 557 5.75 -5.82 -23.59
CA GLY A 557 4.56 -6.15 -24.37
C GLY A 557 3.41 -6.61 -23.46
N GLY A 558 2.30 -7.03 -24.04
CA GLY A 558 1.10 -7.48 -23.30
C GLY A 558 0.22 -6.33 -22.83
N TYR A 559 -0.26 -6.37 -21.58
CA TYR A 559 -1.32 -5.51 -21.05
C TYR A 559 -0.82 -4.67 -19.88
N GLY A 560 -0.86 -3.34 -20.00
CA GLY A 560 -0.49 -2.42 -18.91
C GLY A 560 -1.42 -2.58 -17.71
N VAL A 561 -2.69 -2.27 -17.91
CA VAL A 561 -3.78 -2.56 -16.97
C VAL A 561 -4.84 -3.39 -17.67
N TYR A 562 -5.11 -4.57 -17.13
CA TYR A 562 -6.16 -5.46 -17.61
C TYR A 562 -7.27 -5.56 -16.56
N LEU A 563 -8.41 -4.94 -16.86
CA LEU A 563 -9.60 -4.94 -16.02
C LEU A 563 -10.64 -5.89 -16.64
N ASP A 564 -10.77 -7.07 -16.04
CA ASP A 564 -11.58 -8.17 -16.59
C ASP A 564 -12.76 -8.51 -15.68
N TYR A 565 -13.94 -8.60 -16.29
CA TYR A 565 -15.19 -9.14 -15.76
C TYR A 565 -15.59 -8.57 -14.40
N ARG A 566 -16.38 -7.50 -14.38
CA ARG A 566 -17.09 -7.02 -13.18
C ARG A 566 -18.59 -7.18 -13.34
N PRO A 567 -19.34 -7.51 -12.26
CA PRO A 567 -20.79 -7.50 -12.31
C PRO A 567 -21.33 -6.07 -12.53
N SER A 568 -22.31 -5.92 -13.41
CA SER A 568 -22.92 -4.61 -13.73
C SER A 568 -23.64 -3.94 -12.55
N SER A 569 -23.95 -4.69 -11.49
CA SER A 569 -24.54 -4.18 -10.25
C SER A 569 -23.54 -3.44 -9.37
N GLU A 570 -22.23 -3.60 -9.59
CA GLU A 570 -21.22 -2.96 -8.78
C GLU A 570 -21.15 -1.46 -9.08
N PRO A 571 -20.80 -0.61 -8.10
CA PRO A 571 -20.51 0.80 -8.37
C PRO A 571 -19.23 0.93 -9.22
N SER A 572 -19.15 1.97 -10.05
CA SER A 572 -17.95 2.24 -10.86
C SER A 572 -16.74 2.51 -9.96
N GLY A 573 -15.61 1.87 -10.26
CA GLY A 573 -14.32 2.21 -9.64
C GLY A 573 -13.60 3.35 -10.35
N LEU A 574 -12.51 3.81 -9.76
CA LEU A 574 -11.64 4.85 -10.32
C LEU A 574 -10.34 4.22 -10.84
N LEU A 575 -10.06 4.40 -12.13
CA LEU A 575 -8.77 4.13 -12.76
C LEU A 575 -8.20 5.47 -13.21
N VAL A 576 -7.33 6.09 -12.40
CA VAL A 576 -6.96 7.50 -12.57
C VAL A 576 -5.47 7.81 -12.41
N ASN A 577 -4.95 8.81 -13.13
CA ASN A 577 -3.55 9.26 -13.04
C ASN A 577 -2.51 8.15 -13.22
N ASN A 578 -2.82 7.05 -13.91
CA ASN A 578 -1.83 6.00 -14.16
C ASN A 578 -0.99 6.36 -15.40
N ALA A 579 0.31 6.09 -15.32
CA ALA A 579 1.23 6.18 -16.43
C ALA A 579 1.57 4.77 -16.91
N VAL A 580 1.21 4.46 -18.16
CA VAL A 580 1.41 3.13 -18.75
C VAL A 580 2.27 3.26 -20.00
N GLN A 581 3.40 2.55 -20.01
CA GLN A 581 4.30 2.48 -21.15
C GLN A 581 4.47 1.02 -21.60
N ILE A 582 4.12 0.75 -22.86
CA ILE A 582 4.41 -0.53 -23.52
C ILE A 582 5.57 -0.31 -24.50
N GLY A 583 6.63 -1.10 -24.34
CA GLY A 583 7.88 -0.98 -25.10
C GLY A 583 7.75 -1.29 -26.59
N ALA A 584 8.81 -0.96 -27.34
CA ALA A 584 8.90 -1.20 -28.79
C ALA A 584 9.42 -2.60 -29.16
N GLY A 585 9.72 -3.44 -28.17
CA GLY A 585 10.46 -4.70 -28.37
C GLY A 585 9.62 -5.88 -28.87
N THR A 586 8.31 -5.72 -29.03
CA THR A 586 7.40 -6.84 -29.29
C THR A 586 6.47 -6.54 -30.47
N SER A 587 6.21 -7.55 -31.30
CA SER A 587 5.30 -7.48 -32.46
C SER A 587 3.93 -8.10 -32.21
N ASN A 588 3.67 -8.61 -31.00
CA ASN A 588 2.47 -9.37 -30.68
C ASN A 588 1.86 -8.86 -29.36
N SER A 589 0.62 -8.39 -29.43
CA SER A 589 -0.25 -7.95 -28.34
C SER A 589 0.34 -6.88 -27.45
N ALA A 590 0.04 -5.62 -27.77
CA ALA A 590 0.44 -4.45 -27.00
C ALA A 590 -0.77 -3.60 -26.65
N TYR A 591 -1.32 -3.80 -25.45
CA TYR A 591 -2.49 -3.10 -24.93
C TYR A 591 -2.10 -2.26 -23.73
N GLY A 592 -2.37 -0.96 -23.77
CA GLY A 592 -2.08 -0.08 -22.64
C GLY A 592 -3.07 -0.29 -21.49
N ILE A 593 -4.30 0.19 -21.65
CA ILE A 593 -5.42 -0.12 -20.75
C ILE A 593 -6.43 -0.95 -21.54
N TYR A 594 -6.76 -2.13 -21.03
CA TYR A 594 -7.71 -3.05 -21.62
C TYR A 594 -8.84 -3.35 -20.65
N VAL A 595 -10.07 -3.08 -21.07
CA VAL A 595 -11.27 -3.25 -20.25
C VAL A 595 -12.23 -4.21 -20.92
N TYR A 596 -12.58 -5.30 -20.23
CA TYR A 596 -13.51 -6.31 -20.72
C TYR A 596 -14.65 -6.55 -19.75
N SER A 597 -15.88 -6.23 -20.16
CA SER A 597 -17.10 -6.45 -19.36
C SER A 597 -16.99 -5.91 -17.93
N ALA A 598 -16.55 -4.66 -17.78
CA ALA A 598 -16.33 -4.02 -16.49
C ALA A 598 -16.80 -2.56 -16.49
N ASN A 599 -17.19 -2.04 -15.32
CA ASN A 599 -17.59 -0.65 -15.14
C ASN A 599 -16.53 0.17 -14.38
N ALA A 600 -16.14 1.30 -14.95
CA ALA A 600 -15.05 2.13 -14.44
C ALA A 600 -15.15 3.57 -14.92
N ASN A 601 -14.64 4.46 -14.09
CA ASN A 601 -14.34 5.84 -14.42
C ASN A 601 -12.83 5.92 -14.70
N ILE A 602 -12.48 6.18 -15.96
CA ILE A 602 -11.12 6.15 -16.48
C ILE A 602 -10.74 7.59 -16.79
N TYR A 603 -9.99 8.22 -15.88
CA TYR A 603 -9.70 9.65 -15.95
C TYR A 603 -8.22 9.97 -15.83
N HIS A 604 -7.73 10.95 -16.59
CA HIS A 604 -6.36 11.45 -16.40
C HIS A 604 -5.30 10.36 -16.49
N ASN A 605 -5.47 9.30 -17.29
CA ASN A 605 -4.39 8.33 -17.49
C ASN A 605 -3.55 8.75 -18.68
N THR A 606 -2.24 8.56 -18.61
CA THR A 606 -1.32 8.69 -19.74
C THR A 606 -0.86 7.31 -20.17
N VAL A 607 -1.16 6.94 -21.41
CA VAL A 607 -0.84 5.63 -21.96
C VAL A 607 -0.07 5.81 -23.26
N VAL A 608 1.14 5.25 -23.30
CA VAL A 608 2.03 5.31 -24.46
C VAL A 608 2.43 3.91 -24.89
N VAL A 609 1.94 3.50 -26.06
CA VAL A 609 2.30 2.23 -26.70
C VAL A 609 3.35 2.48 -27.77
N GLY A 610 4.53 1.88 -27.62
CA GLY A 610 5.63 1.97 -28.58
C GLY A 610 5.84 0.72 -29.44
N SER A 611 5.06 -0.34 -29.21
CA SER A 611 5.15 -1.63 -29.92
C SER A 611 4.83 -1.49 -31.41
N SER A 612 5.60 -2.16 -32.25
CA SER A 612 5.35 -2.24 -33.70
C SER A 612 4.25 -3.21 -34.11
N ASP A 613 3.45 -3.72 -33.14
CA ASP A 613 2.27 -4.52 -33.44
C ASP A 613 1.21 -3.62 -34.12
N PRO A 614 0.82 -3.90 -35.38
CA PRO A 614 -0.21 -3.12 -36.08
C PRO A 614 -1.58 -3.17 -35.38
N TYR A 615 -1.81 -4.14 -34.48
CA TYR A 615 -3.01 -4.25 -33.67
C TYR A 615 -2.82 -3.79 -32.23
N GLY A 616 -1.67 -3.21 -31.89
CA GLY A 616 -1.45 -2.61 -30.57
C GLY A 616 -2.41 -1.45 -30.33
N VAL A 617 -2.87 -1.28 -29.09
CA VAL A 617 -3.90 -0.29 -28.72
C VAL A 617 -3.54 0.40 -27.41
N ALA A 618 -3.59 1.73 -27.35
CA ALA A 618 -3.40 2.45 -26.09
C ALA A 618 -4.61 2.26 -25.14
N PHE A 619 -5.83 2.43 -25.62
CA PHE A 619 -7.05 2.12 -24.86
C PHE A 619 -7.99 1.20 -25.62
N TRP A 620 -8.35 0.09 -24.98
CA TRP A 620 -9.23 -0.92 -25.54
C TRP A 620 -10.43 -1.16 -24.61
N ALA A 621 -11.64 -1.19 -25.17
CA ALA A 621 -12.86 -1.57 -24.46
C ALA A 621 -13.73 -2.59 -25.25
N ASP A 622 -14.30 -3.58 -24.54
CA ASP A 622 -15.41 -4.44 -24.99
C ASP A 622 -16.38 -4.72 -23.85
N GLY A 623 -17.53 -5.22 -24.30
CA GLY A 623 -18.42 -5.97 -23.47
C GLY A 623 -19.33 -5.02 -22.70
N TYR A 624 -20.45 -5.57 -22.25
CA TYR A 624 -21.57 -4.75 -21.83
C TYR A 624 -21.31 -4.12 -20.45
N GLN A 625 -20.97 -2.82 -20.35
CA GLN A 625 -21.03 -2.05 -19.08
C GLN A 625 -20.72 -0.54 -19.17
N SER A 626 -21.09 0.23 -18.13
CA SER A 626 -20.97 1.69 -18.05
C SER A 626 -19.51 2.15 -17.82
N LEU A 627 -18.90 2.72 -18.87
CA LEU A 627 -17.59 3.36 -18.83
C LEU A 627 -17.69 4.87 -19.01
N ASN A 628 -16.92 5.62 -18.22
CA ASN A 628 -16.68 7.04 -18.44
C ASN A 628 -15.19 7.25 -18.73
N VAL A 629 -14.85 7.78 -19.90
CA VAL A 629 -13.47 7.89 -20.39
C VAL A 629 -13.17 9.36 -20.71
N VAL A 630 -12.61 10.08 -19.75
CA VAL A 630 -12.49 11.55 -19.84
C VAL A 630 -11.12 12.03 -19.39
N ASN A 631 -10.56 13.04 -20.05
CA ASN A 631 -9.26 13.62 -19.72
C ASN A 631 -8.09 12.63 -19.83
N ASN A 632 -8.11 11.64 -20.72
CA ASN A 632 -6.98 10.72 -20.87
C ASN A 632 -6.08 11.09 -22.05
N VAL A 633 -4.83 10.63 -22.01
CA VAL A 633 -3.88 10.69 -23.13
C VAL A 633 -3.60 9.26 -23.59
N PHE A 634 -4.04 8.93 -24.80
CA PHE A 634 -3.90 7.62 -25.43
C PHE A 634 -3.05 7.76 -26.70
N VAL A 635 -1.78 7.37 -26.61
CA VAL A 635 -0.77 7.59 -27.63
C VAL A 635 -0.22 6.24 -28.11
N ASN A 636 -0.28 6.00 -29.42
CA ASN A 636 0.38 4.86 -30.06
C ASN A 636 1.47 5.33 -31.03
N LEU A 637 2.73 5.15 -30.65
CA LEU A 637 3.89 5.56 -31.43
C LEU A 637 4.37 4.47 -32.40
N GLY A 638 3.88 3.24 -32.28
CA GLY A 638 4.35 2.09 -33.05
C GLY A 638 3.49 1.71 -34.26
N GLY A 639 2.45 2.50 -34.55
CA GLY A 639 1.63 2.37 -35.76
C GLY A 639 0.29 1.68 -35.58
N GLY A 640 -0.07 1.28 -34.35
CA GLY A 640 -1.40 0.74 -34.01
C GLY A 640 -2.42 1.83 -33.68
N TYR A 641 -3.45 1.48 -32.90
CA TYR A 641 -4.56 2.37 -32.56
C TYR A 641 -4.33 3.14 -31.25
N ALA A 642 -4.84 4.37 -31.17
CA ALA A 642 -4.98 5.07 -29.90
C ALA A 642 -6.15 4.50 -29.10
N TYR A 643 -7.28 4.26 -29.78
CA TYR A 643 -8.53 3.79 -29.15
C TYR A 643 -9.16 2.69 -30.00
N GLN A 644 -9.44 1.53 -29.39
CA GLN A 644 -10.35 0.53 -29.94
C GLN A 644 -11.58 0.30 -29.05
N GLY A 645 -12.76 0.22 -29.67
CA GLY A 645 -14.02 -0.05 -28.98
C GLY A 645 -15.08 -0.72 -29.85
N THR A 646 -16.19 -1.10 -29.22
CA THR A 646 -17.36 -1.70 -29.88
C THR A 646 -18.65 -1.01 -29.40
N SER A 647 -19.71 -1.05 -30.19
CA SER A 647 -21.07 -0.69 -29.76
C SER A 647 -21.54 -1.47 -28.53
N GLY A 648 -20.95 -2.66 -28.29
CA GLY A 648 -21.15 -3.46 -27.10
C GLY A 648 -20.42 -2.97 -25.85
N SER A 649 -19.46 -2.05 -25.95
CA SER A 649 -18.54 -1.62 -24.88
C SER A 649 -19.20 -0.81 -23.75
N GLY A 650 -20.47 -0.41 -23.90
CA GLY A 650 -21.25 0.32 -22.90
C GLY A 650 -20.67 1.68 -22.44
N ILE A 651 -19.80 2.28 -23.25
CA ILE A 651 -19.26 3.63 -23.04
C ILE A 651 -20.42 4.62 -22.90
N SER A 652 -20.53 5.22 -21.73
CA SER A 652 -21.62 6.12 -21.33
C SER A 652 -21.23 7.59 -21.55
N ALA A 653 -19.94 7.90 -21.39
CA ALA A 653 -19.38 9.20 -21.73
C ALA A 653 -17.92 9.02 -22.17
N SER A 654 -17.53 9.67 -23.26
CA SER A 654 -16.15 9.75 -23.69
C SER A 654 -15.88 11.09 -24.37
N ASP A 655 -15.03 11.93 -23.76
CA ASP A 655 -14.73 13.28 -24.24
C ASP A 655 -13.46 13.85 -23.57
N TYR A 656 -12.87 14.89 -24.14
CA TYR A 656 -11.61 15.48 -23.69
C TYR A 656 -10.51 14.42 -23.54
N ASN A 657 -10.31 13.57 -24.54
CA ASN A 657 -9.16 12.67 -24.60
C ASN A 657 -8.20 13.12 -25.71
N ASP A 658 -6.91 12.86 -25.53
CA ASP A 658 -5.94 12.96 -26.62
C ASP A 658 -5.77 11.59 -27.26
N LEU A 659 -6.18 11.46 -28.52
CA LEU A 659 -6.11 10.24 -29.31
C LEU A 659 -5.04 10.43 -30.38
N TYR A 660 -3.82 9.96 -30.14
CA TYR A 660 -2.72 10.12 -31.08
C TYR A 660 -2.17 8.78 -31.55
N THR A 661 -1.91 8.69 -32.86
CA THR A 661 -1.15 7.57 -33.44
C THR A 661 -0.17 8.05 -34.50
N SER A 662 0.95 7.33 -34.65
CA SER A 662 1.82 7.42 -35.84
C SER A 662 1.34 6.56 -37.02
N GLY A 663 0.33 5.71 -36.79
CA GLY A 663 -0.25 4.79 -37.77
C GLY A 663 -1.27 5.43 -38.71
N SER A 664 -1.82 4.62 -39.62
CA SER A 664 -2.79 5.06 -40.63
C SER A 664 -4.20 5.32 -40.07
N PHE A 665 -4.49 4.82 -38.86
CA PHE A 665 -5.82 4.81 -38.28
C PHE A 665 -5.78 5.21 -36.81
N ILE A 666 -6.48 6.27 -36.46
CA ILE A 666 -6.55 6.77 -35.08
C ILE A 666 -7.18 5.73 -34.13
N GLY A 667 -8.11 4.95 -34.65
CA GLY A 667 -8.84 3.97 -33.86
C GLY A 667 -9.67 3.00 -34.70
N ASN A 668 -10.16 1.96 -34.03
CA ASN A 668 -11.08 0.97 -34.59
C ASN A 668 -12.38 0.94 -33.76
N TRP A 669 -13.54 1.07 -34.43
CA TRP A 669 -14.85 1.00 -33.78
C TRP A 669 -15.75 0.00 -34.52
N ASP A 670 -16.31 -0.97 -33.80
CA ASP A 670 -17.12 -2.06 -34.38
C ASP A 670 -16.43 -2.75 -35.57
N TYR A 671 -15.13 -3.08 -35.40
CA TYR A 671 -14.29 -3.70 -36.42
C TYR A 671 -14.07 -2.86 -37.69
N THR A 672 -14.39 -1.56 -37.66
CA THR A 672 -14.14 -0.61 -38.75
C THR A 672 -13.01 0.36 -38.35
N ASP A 673 -12.04 0.55 -39.26
CA ASP A 673 -10.90 1.45 -39.04
C ASP A 673 -11.23 2.90 -39.45
N TYR A 674 -10.81 3.87 -38.63
CA TYR A 674 -11.01 5.30 -38.86
C TYR A 674 -9.68 6.03 -38.98
N THR A 675 -9.52 6.83 -40.02
CA THR A 675 -8.23 7.43 -40.41
C THR A 675 -7.80 8.59 -39.51
N ASP A 676 -8.76 9.36 -38.98
CA ASP A 676 -8.50 10.56 -38.20
C ASP A 676 -9.61 10.83 -37.18
N LEU A 677 -9.37 11.81 -36.32
CA LEU A 677 -10.28 12.18 -35.24
C LEU A 677 -11.66 12.62 -35.74
N ALA A 678 -11.73 13.32 -36.88
CA ALA A 678 -13.00 13.80 -37.42
C ALA A 678 -13.87 12.62 -37.89
N ALA A 679 -13.28 11.63 -38.54
CA ALA A 679 -13.95 10.39 -38.93
C ALA A 679 -14.40 9.58 -37.70
N TRP A 680 -13.56 9.51 -36.66
CA TRP A 680 -13.88 8.85 -35.39
C TRP A 680 -15.07 9.53 -34.67
N GLN A 681 -15.04 10.85 -34.54
CA GLN A 681 -16.12 11.64 -33.94
C GLN A 681 -17.45 11.44 -34.68
N ALA A 682 -17.43 11.46 -36.01
CA ALA A 682 -18.62 11.26 -36.83
C ALA A 682 -19.21 9.85 -36.67
N ALA A 683 -18.38 8.83 -36.47
CA ALA A 683 -18.81 7.45 -36.35
C ALA A 683 -19.33 7.09 -34.94
N THR A 684 -18.65 7.57 -33.91
CA THR A 684 -18.94 7.20 -32.51
C THR A 684 -19.92 8.16 -31.83
N GLY A 685 -19.98 9.42 -32.26
CA GLY A 685 -20.72 10.48 -31.57
C GLY A 685 -20.06 10.96 -30.27
N PHE A 686 -18.86 10.46 -29.95
CA PHE A 686 -18.05 10.86 -28.79
C PHE A 686 -16.95 11.85 -29.18
N GLU A 687 -16.10 12.20 -28.22
CA GLU A 687 -14.83 12.91 -28.43
C GLU A 687 -14.99 14.35 -28.98
N GLY A 688 -16.07 15.06 -28.61
CA GLY A 688 -16.39 16.39 -29.16
C GLY A 688 -15.39 17.51 -28.84
N ASN A 689 -14.67 17.42 -27.73
CA ASN A 689 -13.62 18.33 -27.28
C ASN A 689 -12.23 17.67 -27.22
N SER A 690 -12.14 16.43 -27.72
CA SER A 690 -10.90 15.66 -27.79
C SER A 690 -9.97 16.18 -28.87
N VAL A 691 -8.71 15.78 -28.79
CA VAL A 691 -7.65 16.20 -29.72
C VAL A 691 -6.87 15.00 -30.25
N SER A 692 -6.07 15.24 -31.28
CA SER A 692 -5.03 14.31 -31.74
C SER A 692 -3.73 15.09 -31.80
N TYR A 693 -2.94 15.01 -30.74
CA TYR A 693 -1.74 15.79 -30.52
C TYR A 693 -0.64 14.88 -30.00
N LEU A 694 0.61 15.03 -30.45
CA LEU A 694 1.72 14.29 -29.85
C LEU A 694 2.22 15.08 -28.63
N PRO A 695 2.04 14.59 -27.39
CA PRO A 695 2.50 15.33 -26.22
C PRO A 695 4.03 15.47 -26.21
N PRO A 696 4.56 16.62 -25.73
CA PRO A 696 6.01 16.84 -25.60
C PRO A 696 6.57 16.13 -24.36
N PHE A 697 6.53 14.80 -24.39
CA PHE A 697 6.94 13.97 -23.26
C PHE A 697 8.43 14.08 -22.93
N ALA A 698 8.74 13.94 -21.65
CA ALA A 698 10.08 13.64 -21.16
C ALA A 698 10.49 12.20 -21.52
N SER A 699 11.70 11.79 -21.11
CA SER A 699 12.22 10.45 -21.44
C SER A 699 11.42 9.30 -20.85
N ASP A 700 10.69 9.53 -19.75
CA ASP A 700 9.81 8.56 -19.11
C ASP A 700 8.44 8.39 -19.79
N ARG A 701 8.14 9.23 -20.79
CA ARG A 701 6.94 9.16 -21.62
C ARG A 701 5.61 9.41 -20.87
N TYR A 702 5.62 10.09 -19.74
CA TYR A 702 4.38 10.57 -19.12
C TYR A 702 4.45 11.97 -18.54
N HIS A 703 5.63 12.46 -18.13
CA HIS A 703 5.77 13.87 -17.78
C HIS A 703 5.88 14.73 -19.04
N LEU A 704 5.32 15.93 -19.00
CA LEU A 704 5.42 16.93 -20.05
C LEU A 704 6.64 17.84 -19.82
N THR A 705 7.36 18.15 -20.90
CA THR A 705 8.54 19.03 -20.84
C THR A 705 8.23 20.51 -21.04
N GLN A 706 7.01 20.82 -21.47
CA GLN A 706 6.54 22.18 -21.74
C GLN A 706 5.02 22.28 -21.63
N VAL A 707 4.52 23.51 -21.51
CA VAL A 707 3.09 23.80 -21.57
C VAL A 707 2.52 23.33 -22.90
N ALA A 708 1.54 22.42 -22.85
CA ALA A 708 0.81 21.92 -24.00
C ALA A 708 -0.67 22.30 -23.93
N GLU A 709 -1.03 23.50 -24.38
CA GLU A 709 -2.42 24.00 -24.36
C GLU A 709 -3.44 23.09 -25.09
N PRO A 710 -3.11 22.39 -26.19
CA PRO A 710 -4.01 21.41 -26.80
C PRO A 710 -4.45 20.30 -25.85
N LEU A 711 -3.70 20.05 -24.76
CA LEU A 711 -4.02 19.05 -23.76
C LEU A 711 -4.89 19.58 -22.61
N TYR A 712 -5.42 20.80 -22.66
CA TYR A 712 -6.36 21.24 -21.62
C TYR A 712 -7.66 20.42 -21.67
N GLY A 713 -7.96 19.75 -20.55
CA GLY A 713 -9.11 18.88 -20.37
C GLY A 713 -10.29 19.56 -19.69
N SER A 714 -11.30 18.75 -19.38
CA SER A 714 -12.52 19.16 -18.68
C SER A 714 -12.24 19.52 -17.22
N THR A 715 -12.75 20.66 -16.78
CA THR A 715 -12.73 21.12 -15.38
C THR A 715 -13.73 20.39 -14.48
N ALA A 716 -14.65 19.62 -15.06
CA ALA A 716 -15.69 18.90 -14.30
C ALA A 716 -15.11 17.85 -13.33
N LEU A 717 -13.90 17.37 -13.58
CA LEU A 717 -13.25 16.33 -12.78
C LEU A 717 -12.38 16.86 -11.63
N LEU A 718 -12.21 18.17 -11.48
CA LEU A 718 -11.33 18.76 -10.44
C LEU A 718 -11.72 18.39 -9.00
N THR A 719 -12.97 18.00 -8.76
CA THR A 719 -13.44 17.53 -7.44
C THR A 719 -13.27 16.03 -7.22
N VAL A 720 -13.07 15.26 -8.30
CA VAL A 720 -12.90 13.80 -8.27
C VAL A 720 -11.42 13.42 -8.33
N VAL A 721 -10.65 14.09 -9.19
CA VAL A 721 -9.21 13.91 -9.38
C VAL A 721 -8.53 15.25 -9.07
N THR A 722 -8.22 15.46 -7.79
CA THR A 722 -7.75 16.76 -7.27
C THR A 722 -6.26 17.00 -7.48
N ASN A 723 -5.47 15.93 -7.60
CA ASN A 723 -4.04 16.02 -7.84
C ASN A 723 -3.64 15.07 -8.96
N ASP A 724 -2.51 15.33 -9.60
CA ASP A 724 -1.93 14.53 -10.68
C ASP A 724 -1.06 13.36 -10.16
N ILE A 725 -0.20 12.81 -11.03
CA ILE A 725 0.64 11.65 -10.74
C ILE A 725 1.71 11.90 -9.68
N ASP A 726 2.29 13.09 -9.65
CA ASP A 726 3.30 13.51 -8.67
C ASP A 726 2.68 14.08 -7.40
N GLY A 727 1.40 14.43 -7.48
CA GLY A 727 0.60 14.92 -6.36
C GLY A 727 0.49 16.43 -6.29
N GLU A 728 0.76 17.13 -7.38
CA GLU A 728 0.48 18.54 -7.55
C GLU A 728 -1.03 18.76 -7.76
N THR A 729 -1.56 19.82 -7.16
CA THR A 729 -2.99 20.13 -7.23
C THR A 729 -3.36 20.67 -8.59
N ARG A 730 -4.40 20.08 -9.19
CA ARG A 730 -4.89 20.48 -10.50
C ARG A 730 -5.55 21.86 -10.49
N ARG A 731 -5.14 22.75 -11.40
CA ARG A 731 -5.68 24.12 -11.57
C ARG A 731 -6.29 24.32 -12.94
N ASN A 732 -5.59 23.87 -13.98
CA ASN A 732 -6.11 23.84 -15.34
C ASN A 732 -5.88 22.42 -15.88
N PRO A 733 -6.85 21.52 -15.66
CA PRO A 733 -6.59 20.10 -15.69
C PRO A 733 -6.14 19.68 -17.08
N TYR A 734 -4.96 19.06 -17.15
CA TYR A 734 -4.48 18.45 -18.38
C TYR A 734 -5.19 17.12 -18.62
N MET A 735 -5.43 16.81 -19.90
CA MET A 735 -5.60 15.44 -20.35
C MET A 735 -4.32 14.67 -19.99
N GLY A 736 -4.48 13.48 -19.41
CA GLY A 736 -3.37 12.65 -18.96
C GLY A 736 -3.04 12.79 -17.48
N ALA A 737 -2.04 12.02 -17.06
CA ALA A 737 -1.66 11.79 -15.67
C ALA A 737 -0.84 12.92 -15.04
N ASP A 738 -0.16 13.73 -15.85
CA ASP A 738 0.72 14.81 -15.42
C ASP A 738 0.05 16.19 -15.56
N GLU A 739 0.45 17.16 -14.74
CA GLU A 739 0.05 18.56 -14.88
C GLU A 739 1.25 19.50 -14.88
N VAL A 740 1.34 20.34 -15.91
CA VAL A 740 2.36 21.39 -15.96
C VAL A 740 1.82 22.66 -15.33
N ILE A 741 2.36 23.03 -14.17
CA ILE A 741 2.12 24.33 -13.53
C ILE A 741 3.40 25.18 -13.62
N PRO A 742 3.51 26.08 -14.60
CA PRO A 742 4.69 26.92 -14.75
C PRO A 742 4.89 27.86 -13.56
N VAL A 743 6.16 28.13 -13.26
CA VAL A 743 6.59 29.07 -12.22
C VAL A 743 7.10 30.34 -12.88
N ILE A 744 6.51 31.47 -12.53
CA ILE A 744 6.91 32.80 -12.97
C ILE A 744 7.97 33.34 -12.00
N THR A 745 9.06 33.89 -12.53
CA THR A 745 10.10 34.58 -11.75
C THR A 745 10.35 35.95 -12.33
N ILE A 746 10.20 37.01 -11.53
CA ILE A 746 10.66 38.35 -11.90
C ILE A 746 12.16 38.41 -11.60
N THR A 747 12.98 38.42 -12.64
CA THR A 747 14.45 38.42 -12.56
C THR A 747 15.03 39.82 -12.45
N GLN A 748 14.28 40.84 -12.85
CA GLN A 748 14.61 42.24 -12.66
C GLN A 748 13.35 43.02 -12.27
N GLN A 749 13.36 43.60 -11.08
CA GLN A 749 12.32 44.50 -10.59
C GLN A 749 12.39 45.86 -11.30
N PRO A 750 11.28 46.63 -11.33
CA PRO A 750 11.34 48.00 -11.81
C PRO A 750 12.20 48.85 -10.87
N GLN A 751 12.68 49.99 -11.37
CA GLN A 751 13.41 50.94 -10.55
C GLN A 751 12.51 51.44 -9.41
N ASP A 752 12.97 51.28 -8.16
CA ASP A 752 12.22 51.62 -6.92
C ASP A 752 11.67 53.05 -6.92
N THR A 753 12.47 54.04 -7.34
CA THR A 753 12.00 55.42 -7.55
C THR A 753 12.48 55.95 -8.88
N LEU A 754 11.56 56.38 -9.74
CA LEU A 754 11.84 57.05 -11.00
C LEU A 754 11.51 58.54 -10.88
N TYR A 755 12.52 59.40 -11.08
CA TYR A 755 12.33 60.84 -11.13
C TYR A 755 12.08 61.27 -12.57
N GLY A 756 10.84 61.63 -12.89
CA GLY A 756 10.41 62.12 -14.20
C GLY A 756 10.27 63.64 -14.22
N CYS A 757 10.48 64.23 -15.39
CA CYS A 757 10.19 65.63 -15.67
C CYS A 757 8.81 65.77 -16.31
N GLN A 758 8.01 66.74 -15.88
CA GLN A 758 6.79 67.06 -16.61
C GLN A 758 7.17 67.49 -18.04
N GLY A 759 6.51 66.90 -19.03
CA GLY A 759 6.82 67.11 -20.45
C GLY A 759 7.84 66.14 -21.05
N SER A 760 8.57 65.38 -20.24
CA SER A 760 9.45 64.31 -20.74
C SER A 760 8.73 62.97 -20.79
N ASP A 761 9.35 61.99 -21.44
CA ASP A 761 8.89 60.61 -21.37
C ASP A 761 9.49 59.92 -20.13
N ALA A 762 8.76 58.97 -19.54
CA ALA A 762 9.24 58.10 -18.47
C ALA A 762 9.03 56.63 -18.84
N THR A 763 9.96 55.77 -18.45
CA THR A 763 9.91 54.33 -18.75
C THR A 763 10.13 53.50 -17.50
N LEU A 764 9.23 52.56 -17.24
CA LEU A 764 9.34 51.55 -16.21
C LEU A 764 9.44 50.19 -16.89
N SER A 765 10.39 49.35 -16.47
CA SER A 765 10.62 48.04 -17.10
C SER A 765 10.88 46.97 -16.06
N ILE A 766 10.43 45.76 -16.34
CA ILE A 766 10.79 44.56 -15.59
C ILE A 766 11.41 43.52 -16.53
N GLN A 767 12.06 42.51 -15.95
CA GLN A 767 12.36 41.25 -16.65
C GLN A 767 11.74 40.10 -15.88
N ALA A 768 11.09 39.20 -16.60
CA ALA A 768 10.50 38.00 -16.04
C ALA A 768 10.79 36.79 -16.93
N SER A 769 10.86 35.61 -16.30
CA SER A 769 10.96 34.31 -16.94
C SER A 769 9.87 33.38 -16.43
N ILE A 770 9.61 32.31 -17.19
CA ILE A 770 8.62 31.29 -16.85
C ILE A 770 9.19 29.92 -17.21
N THR A 771 8.95 28.91 -16.36
CA THR A 771 9.37 27.52 -16.63
C THR A 771 8.50 26.85 -17.70
N PHE A 772 8.89 25.66 -18.15
CA PHE A 772 8.12 24.84 -19.10
C PHE A 772 7.77 25.55 -20.43
N ASN A 773 8.61 26.49 -20.86
CA ASN A 773 8.37 27.32 -22.05
C ASN A 773 6.97 27.97 -22.06
N GLY A 774 6.45 28.32 -20.87
CA GLY A 774 5.16 28.99 -20.75
C GLY A 774 5.16 30.38 -21.41
N THR A 775 3.98 30.96 -21.55
CA THR A 775 3.80 32.31 -22.12
C THR A 775 3.48 33.29 -21.01
N LEU A 776 4.23 34.40 -20.95
CA LEU A 776 4.00 35.49 -20.01
C LEU A 776 3.01 36.51 -20.59
N SER A 777 2.17 37.06 -19.72
CA SER A 777 1.33 38.23 -19.98
C SER A 777 1.54 39.26 -18.86
N TYR A 778 1.39 40.53 -19.20
CA TYR A 778 1.69 41.63 -18.30
C TYR A 778 0.49 42.57 -18.17
N GLN A 779 0.36 43.23 -17.03
CA GLN A 779 -0.57 44.34 -16.83
C GLN A 779 0.04 45.33 -15.84
N TRP A 780 0.36 46.53 -16.29
CA TRP A 780 0.77 47.63 -15.43
C TRP A 780 -0.42 48.19 -14.65
N LEU A 781 -0.16 48.50 -13.39
CA LEU A 781 -1.09 49.05 -12.42
C LEU A 781 -0.57 50.42 -11.99
N HIS A 782 -1.47 51.40 -11.87
CA HIS A 782 -1.20 52.69 -11.24
C HIS A 782 -2.07 52.81 -9.99
N ASN A 783 -1.44 53.00 -8.83
CA ASN A 783 -2.11 53.05 -7.53
C ASN A 783 -3.07 51.87 -7.28
N GLY A 784 -2.66 50.68 -7.74
CA GLY A 784 -3.41 49.42 -7.60
C GLY A 784 -4.47 49.18 -8.68
N ALA A 785 -4.71 50.11 -9.61
CA ALA A 785 -5.70 49.96 -10.68
C ALA A 785 -5.03 49.66 -12.05
N PRO A 786 -5.59 48.75 -12.88
CA PRO A 786 -5.06 48.47 -14.23
C PRO A 786 -5.05 49.70 -15.13
N ILE A 787 -3.94 49.91 -15.85
CA ILE A 787 -3.79 50.99 -16.82
C ILE A 787 -4.22 50.47 -18.20
N PRO A 788 -5.27 51.04 -18.82
CA PRO A 788 -5.63 50.71 -20.20
C PRO A 788 -4.52 51.13 -21.19
N GLU A 789 -4.31 50.34 -22.24
CA GLU A 789 -3.41 50.73 -23.33
C GLU A 789 -3.92 52.03 -23.98
N GLY A 790 -3.02 53.00 -24.18
CA GLY A 790 -3.37 54.32 -24.70
C GLY A 790 -4.15 55.20 -23.74
N TYR A 791 -4.15 54.91 -22.43
CA TYR A 791 -4.79 55.76 -21.41
C TYR A 791 -4.30 57.21 -21.56
N ASP A 792 -5.26 58.15 -21.65
CA ASP A 792 -5.03 59.58 -21.90
C ASP A 792 -4.15 59.89 -23.13
N GLY A 793 -4.02 58.95 -24.08
CA GLY A 793 -3.17 59.05 -25.26
C GLY A 793 -1.66 59.04 -24.98
N ARG A 794 -1.24 58.70 -23.75
CA ARG A 794 0.14 58.86 -23.26
C ARG A 794 0.79 57.59 -22.73
N PHE A 795 -0.02 56.63 -22.26
CA PHE A 795 0.47 55.39 -21.66
C PHE A 795 0.52 54.27 -22.70
N PHE A 796 1.71 53.73 -22.96
CA PHE A 796 1.94 52.70 -23.97
C PHE A 796 2.71 51.51 -23.40
N GLY A 797 2.43 50.31 -23.93
CA GLY A 797 3.05 49.08 -23.47
C GLY A 797 2.53 48.62 -22.11
N THR A 798 1.29 48.98 -21.74
CA THR A 798 0.69 48.64 -20.43
C THR A 798 0.49 47.14 -20.25
N THR A 799 0.50 46.37 -21.34
CA THR A 799 0.46 44.91 -21.36
C THR A 799 1.78 44.26 -21.76
N THR A 800 2.89 44.99 -21.66
CA THR A 800 4.24 44.50 -21.94
C THR A 800 5.15 44.61 -20.72
N ALA A 801 6.34 44.03 -20.80
CA ALA A 801 7.36 44.16 -19.75
C ALA A 801 7.88 45.61 -19.58
N THR A 802 7.51 46.56 -20.45
CA THR A 802 7.96 47.95 -20.40
C THR A 802 6.79 48.92 -20.59
N LEU A 803 6.50 49.71 -19.56
CA LEU A 803 5.56 50.82 -19.62
C LEU A 803 6.29 52.10 -20.05
N THR A 804 5.77 52.79 -21.07
CA THR A 804 6.21 54.13 -21.45
C THR A 804 5.09 55.13 -21.21
N ILE A 805 5.38 56.19 -20.49
CA ILE A 805 4.49 57.32 -20.25
C ILE A 805 5.05 58.50 -21.03
N GLN A 806 4.41 58.87 -22.13
CA GLN A 806 4.81 60.02 -22.92
C GLN A 806 4.30 61.31 -22.32
N ASN A 807 5.09 62.38 -22.42
CA ASN A 807 4.69 63.71 -21.95
C ASN A 807 4.11 63.63 -20.52
N VAL A 808 4.92 63.16 -19.57
CA VAL A 808 4.53 62.94 -18.17
C VAL A 808 3.90 64.20 -17.59
N GLN A 809 2.84 64.05 -16.82
CA GLN A 809 2.09 65.10 -16.13
C GLN A 809 2.20 64.92 -14.61
N ALA A 810 2.02 66.00 -13.85
CA ALA A 810 2.09 65.95 -12.39
C ALA A 810 1.12 64.93 -11.77
N GLY A 811 -0.04 64.70 -12.41
CA GLY A 811 -1.04 63.71 -11.97
C GLY A 811 -0.66 62.24 -12.23
N ASP A 812 0.41 61.97 -12.98
CA ASP A 812 0.91 60.61 -13.18
C ASP A 812 1.74 60.12 -11.98
N ALA A 813 2.15 61.02 -11.08
CA ALA A 813 2.90 60.63 -9.88
C ALA A 813 2.14 59.58 -9.05
N GLY A 814 2.88 58.64 -8.45
CA GLY A 814 2.30 57.57 -7.64
C GLY A 814 3.03 56.25 -7.77
N SER A 815 2.40 55.20 -7.23
CA SER A 815 2.95 53.84 -7.23
C SER A 815 2.55 53.08 -8.48
N TYR A 816 3.51 52.40 -9.08
CA TYR A 816 3.36 51.53 -10.23
C TYR A 816 3.80 50.11 -9.90
N ALA A 817 3.08 49.11 -10.41
CA ALA A 817 3.51 47.72 -10.36
C ALA A 817 3.09 47.00 -11.62
N CYS A 818 3.84 45.97 -12.00
CA CYS A 818 3.49 45.09 -13.11
C CYS A 818 2.96 43.78 -12.54
N LEU A 819 1.69 43.46 -12.82
CA LEU A 819 1.14 42.13 -12.60
C LEU A 819 1.56 41.23 -13.76
N VAL A 820 2.34 40.21 -13.45
CA VAL A 820 2.78 39.20 -14.41
C VAL A 820 1.93 37.95 -14.24
N THR A 821 1.27 37.53 -15.31
CA THR A 821 0.51 36.29 -15.38
C THR A 821 1.15 35.32 -16.36
N GLY A 822 0.80 34.04 -16.24
CA GLY A 822 1.27 32.99 -17.14
C GLY A 822 0.11 32.07 -17.51
N ASN A 823 0.23 31.36 -18.64
CA ASN A 823 -0.72 30.33 -19.01
C ASN A 823 -0.61 29.09 -18.09
N SER A 824 -1.47 28.09 -18.30
CA SER A 824 -1.43 26.80 -17.59
C SER A 824 -1.59 26.88 -16.07
N GLY A 825 -2.38 27.82 -15.57
CA GLY A 825 -2.66 27.95 -14.13
C GLY A 825 -1.46 28.45 -13.30
N ALA A 826 -0.42 29.00 -13.94
CA ALA A 826 0.70 29.65 -13.27
C ALA A 826 0.20 30.72 -12.29
N THR A 827 0.74 30.73 -11.07
CA THR A 827 0.34 31.71 -10.05
C THR A 827 0.79 33.11 -10.49
N PRO A 828 -0.11 34.10 -10.59
CA PRO A 828 0.28 35.47 -10.90
C PRO A 828 1.29 36.03 -9.90
N VAL A 829 2.28 36.78 -10.38
CA VAL A 829 3.31 37.42 -9.55
C VAL A 829 3.24 38.93 -9.77
N LEU A 830 3.18 39.68 -8.68
CA LEU A 830 3.23 41.13 -8.72
C LEU A 830 4.68 41.60 -8.55
N SER A 831 5.13 42.56 -9.34
CA SER A 831 6.42 43.22 -9.12
C SER A 831 6.46 43.97 -7.79
N GLU A 832 7.66 44.35 -7.37
CA GLU A 832 7.81 45.40 -6.34
C GLU A 832 7.19 46.72 -6.84
N LEU A 833 6.78 47.57 -5.89
CA LEU A 833 6.24 48.88 -6.20
C LEU A 833 7.36 49.80 -6.68
N ALA A 834 7.14 50.50 -7.79
CA ALA A 834 7.98 51.59 -8.27
C ALA A 834 7.26 52.93 -8.07
N GLU A 835 7.89 53.89 -7.42
CA GLU A 835 7.36 55.23 -7.22
C GLU A 835 7.79 56.17 -8.36
N LEU A 836 6.83 56.71 -9.11
CA LEU A 836 7.08 57.80 -10.05
C LEU A 836 6.91 59.14 -9.35
N VAL A 837 8.01 59.90 -9.26
CA VAL A 837 8.02 61.27 -8.77
C VAL A 837 8.13 62.21 -9.96
N VAL A 838 7.13 63.07 -10.16
CA VAL A 838 7.10 64.02 -11.28
C VAL A 838 7.50 65.42 -10.81
N ALA A 839 8.61 65.92 -11.33
CA ALA A 839 9.06 67.29 -11.11
C ALA A 839 8.56 68.21 -12.24
N VAL A 840 8.10 69.41 -11.87
CA VAL A 840 7.64 70.43 -12.82
C VAL A 840 8.84 71.32 -13.24
N PRO A 841 9.07 71.55 -14.55
CA PRO A 841 10.13 72.43 -15.03
C PRO A 841 10.10 73.82 -14.38
N LEU A 842 11.29 74.34 -14.09
CA LEU A 842 11.46 75.63 -13.43
C LEU A 842 11.24 76.78 -14.41
N SER A 843 10.44 77.78 -14.02
CA SER A 843 10.30 79.04 -14.78
C SER A 843 10.29 80.25 -13.85
N ILE A 844 10.89 81.37 -14.28
CA ILE A 844 10.83 82.62 -13.53
C ILE A 844 9.56 83.36 -13.95
N VAL A 845 8.66 83.56 -12.99
CA VAL A 845 7.38 84.26 -13.17
C VAL A 845 7.55 85.76 -12.93
N GLU A 846 8.37 86.14 -11.93
CA GLU A 846 8.66 87.54 -11.61
C GLU A 846 10.16 87.74 -11.45
N GLN A 847 10.71 88.61 -12.29
CA GLN A 847 12.12 89.01 -12.26
C GLN A 847 12.35 90.07 -11.17
N PRO A 848 13.54 90.10 -10.53
CA PRO A 848 13.86 91.13 -9.57
C PRO A 848 13.90 92.51 -10.21
N GLN A 849 13.27 93.48 -9.55
CA GLN A 849 13.24 94.87 -10.01
C GLN A 849 14.43 95.65 -9.47
N SER A 850 14.91 96.63 -10.25
CA SER A 850 15.96 97.54 -9.78
C SER A 850 15.40 98.47 -8.70
N VAL A 851 16.17 98.71 -7.64
CA VAL A 851 15.75 99.49 -6.47
C VAL A 851 16.75 100.62 -6.22
N MET A 852 16.23 101.82 -6.00
CA MET A 852 16.97 102.96 -5.47
C MET A 852 16.62 103.14 -4.00
N THR A 853 17.64 103.26 -3.15
CA THR A 853 17.47 103.53 -1.72
C THR A 853 18.46 104.60 -1.26
N CYS A 854 18.19 105.25 -0.13
CA CYS A 854 19.13 106.20 0.48
C CYS A 854 20.18 105.45 1.30
N LEU A 855 21.29 106.10 1.64
CA LEU A 855 22.25 105.57 2.62
C LEU A 855 21.51 105.18 3.92
N GLU A 856 21.87 104.03 4.50
CA GLU A 856 21.21 103.39 5.65
C GLU A 856 19.77 102.92 5.42
N GLY A 857 19.22 103.08 4.20
CA GLY A 857 17.91 102.58 3.82
C GLY A 857 17.85 101.05 3.62
N GLU A 858 16.64 100.54 3.34
CA GLU A 858 16.43 99.14 2.96
C GLU A 858 16.30 99.01 1.44
N ALA A 859 16.88 97.95 0.86
CA ALA A 859 16.61 97.52 -0.50
C ALA A 859 16.26 96.02 -0.50
N ILE A 860 15.18 95.65 -1.19
CA ILE A 860 14.68 94.27 -1.27
C ILE A 860 14.63 93.88 -2.75
N LEU A 861 15.34 92.81 -3.10
CA LEU A 861 15.20 92.14 -4.38
C LEU A 861 14.38 90.87 -4.17
N ARG A 862 13.42 90.61 -5.06
CA ARG A 862 12.51 89.46 -4.98
C ARG A 862 12.45 88.74 -6.31
N VAL A 863 12.37 87.42 -6.27
CA VAL A 863 12.08 86.57 -7.42
C VAL A 863 10.86 85.70 -7.10
N ILE A 864 9.95 85.55 -8.06
CA ILE A 864 8.91 84.51 -8.02
C ILE A 864 9.24 83.52 -9.13
N ALA A 865 9.34 82.25 -8.76
CA ALA A 865 9.52 81.15 -9.70
C ALA A 865 8.38 80.15 -9.51
N ASP A 866 8.05 79.44 -10.58
CA ASP A 866 7.08 78.34 -10.59
C ASP A 866 7.78 77.04 -11.02
N GLY A 867 7.18 75.90 -10.70
CA GLY A 867 7.77 74.57 -10.87
C GLY A 867 8.34 73.97 -9.58
N THR A 868 9.11 72.89 -9.69
CA THR A 868 9.70 72.20 -8.53
C THR A 868 11.02 72.87 -8.12
N ILE A 869 10.94 73.76 -7.12
CA ILE A 869 12.07 74.58 -6.64
C ILE A 869 12.79 73.89 -5.48
N LEU A 870 14.11 73.70 -5.62
CA LEU A 870 14.99 73.19 -4.56
C LEU A 870 15.71 74.29 -3.77
N GLY A 871 15.87 75.49 -4.34
CA GLY A 871 16.48 76.62 -3.63
C GLY A 871 16.80 77.83 -4.50
N TYR A 872 17.41 78.83 -3.87
CA TYR A 872 17.82 80.09 -4.48
C TYR A 872 19.27 80.41 -4.10
N GLN A 873 19.97 81.18 -4.93
CA GLN A 873 21.27 81.76 -4.60
C GLN A 873 21.43 83.12 -5.27
N TRP A 874 21.48 84.19 -4.48
CA TRP A 874 21.75 85.52 -5.01
C TRP A 874 23.22 85.71 -5.32
N GLN A 875 23.49 86.42 -6.42
CA GLN A 875 24.81 86.72 -6.93
C GLN A 875 24.93 88.21 -7.21
N ARG A 876 26.14 88.75 -6.96
CA ARG A 876 26.50 90.11 -7.35
C ARG A 876 27.53 90.06 -8.48
N ARG A 877 27.44 91.00 -9.42
CA ARG A 877 28.42 91.16 -10.51
C ARG A 877 29.70 91.78 -9.96
N THR A 878 30.82 91.14 -10.24
CA THR A 878 32.19 91.59 -9.93
C THR A 878 33.02 91.66 -11.22
N PRO A 879 34.22 92.29 -11.22
CA PRO A 879 35.12 92.28 -12.37
C PRO A 879 35.51 90.87 -12.84
N GLN A 880 35.52 89.88 -11.94
CA GLN A 880 35.85 88.48 -12.21
C GLN A 880 34.62 87.65 -12.64
N GLY A 881 33.44 88.25 -12.73
CA GLY A 881 32.18 87.58 -13.07
C GLY A 881 31.15 87.60 -11.94
N TRP A 882 30.19 86.68 -11.99
CA TRP A 882 29.15 86.56 -10.95
C TRP A 882 29.68 85.83 -9.72
N GLN A 883 29.51 86.41 -8.52
CA GLN A 883 29.89 85.78 -7.26
C GLN A 883 28.68 85.60 -6.35
N ASN A 884 28.60 84.43 -5.69
CA ASN A 884 27.55 84.13 -4.71
C ASN A 884 27.67 85.06 -3.51
N ILE A 885 26.53 85.56 -3.05
CA ILE A 885 26.43 86.28 -1.79
C ILE A 885 26.21 85.22 -0.69
N PRO A 886 27.14 85.07 0.27
CA PRO A 886 27.01 84.06 1.32
C PRO A 886 25.69 84.22 2.10
N GLY A 887 24.96 83.12 2.28
CA GLY A 887 23.71 83.08 3.05
C GLY A 887 22.47 83.64 2.35
N ALA A 888 22.60 84.21 1.15
CA ALA A 888 21.47 84.75 0.39
C ALA A 888 20.78 83.65 -0.42
N THR A 889 20.05 82.76 0.27
CA THR A 889 19.45 81.54 -0.32
C THR A 889 17.91 81.52 -0.33
N GLY A 890 17.27 82.64 -0.06
CA GLY A 890 15.81 82.80 -0.13
C GLY A 890 15.33 83.40 -1.46
N ALA A 891 14.02 83.34 -1.70
CA ALA A 891 13.35 84.00 -2.83
C ALA A 891 13.42 85.55 -2.75
N GLU A 892 13.77 86.08 -1.58
CA GLU A 892 14.08 87.50 -1.36
C GLU A 892 15.51 87.66 -0.87
N TYR A 893 16.20 88.70 -1.36
CA TYR A 893 17.45 89.18 -0.81
C TYR A 893 17.27 90.59 -0.27
N ARG A 894 17.51 90.74 1.03
CA ARG A 894 17.35 91.99 1.76
C ARG A 894 18.70 92.58 2.09
N ILE A 895 18.88 93.84 1.73
CA ILE A 895 20.01 94.66 2.13
C ILE A 895 19.47 95.65 3.17
N SER A 896 19.77 95.38 4.44
CA SER A 896 19.48 96.30 5.54
C SER A 896 20.67 97.22 5.77
N ASN A 897 20.41 98.50 6.07
CA ASN A 897 21.41 99.55 6.22
C ASN A 897 22.31 99.68 4.99
N ALA A 898 21.70 100.06 3.86
CA ALA A 898 22.39 100.12 2.58
C ALA A 898 23.58 101.10 2.60
N ASP A 899 24.77 100.61 2.23
CA ASP A 899 25.99 101.39 2.05
C ASP A 899 26.34 101.55 0.56
N TYR A 900 27.09 102.59 0.21
CA TYR A 900 27.53 102.84 -1.17
C TYR A 900 28.24 101.64 -1.78
N GLY A 901 28.99 100.87 -0.98
CA GLY A 901 29.68 99.65 -1.41
C GLY A 901 28.75 98.53 -1.87
N GLN A 902 27.44 98.62 -1.65
CA GLN A 902 26.42 97.67 -2.08
C GLN A 902 25.68 98.11 -3.35
N SER A 903 26.01 99.29 -3.92
CA SER A 903 25.51 99.63 -5.26
C SER A 903 26.09 98.66 -6.28
N GLY A 904 25.25 98.11 -7.16
CA GLY A 904 25.72 97.13 -8.14
C GLY A 904 24.62 96.34 -8.82
N VAL A 905 25.05 95.40 -9.66
CA VAL A 905 24.16 94.53 -10.43
C VAL A 905 24.05 93.19 -9.72
N TYR A 906 22.82 92.76 -9.49
CA TYR A 906 22.44 91.55 -8.78
C TYR A 906 21.63 90.63 -9.69
N ARG A 907 21.69 89.33 -9.45
CA ARG A 907 20.76 88.33 -10.01
C ARG A 907 20.54 87.21 -8.99
N CYS A 908 19.44 86.48 -9.10
CA CYS A 908 19.25 85.23 -8.38
C CYS A 908 19.48 84.05 -9.34
N VAL A 909 20.06 82.95 -8.85
CA VAL A 909 20.08 81.66 -9.53
C VAL A 909 19.13 80.74 -8.78
N VAL A 910 18.12 80.22 -9.47
CA VAL A 910 17.11 79.33 -8.89
C VAL A 910 17.42 77.89 -9.32
N PHE A 911 17.32 76.93 -8.40
CA PHE A 911 17.67 75.51 -8.61
C PHE A 911 16.41 74.63 -8.65
N GLY A 912 16.34 73.68 -9.59
CA GLY A 912 15.26 72.68 -9.71
C GLY A 912 15.77 71.27 -10.03
N THR A 913 14.86 70.29 -10.11
CA THR A 913 15.17 68.85 -10.30
C THR A 913 15.04 68.35 -11.75
N CYS A 914 14.47 69.14 -12.65
CA CYS A 914 14.22 68.73 -14.02
C CYS A 914 15.21 69.38 -14.99
N GLY A 915 15.94 68.60 -15.81
CA GLY A 915 16.68 69.12 -16.97
C GLY A 915 18.10 69.67 -16.75
N THR A 916 18.62 69.72 -15.51
CA THR A 916 19.89 70.38 -15.08
C THR A 916 19.81 71.89 -14.80
N ASP A 917 18.61 72.44 -14.63
CA ASP A 917 18.40 73.88 -14.76
C ASP A 917 18.66 74.68 -13.47
N THR A 918 19.87 75.22 -13.36
CA THR A 918 20.05 76.52 -12.70
C THR A 918 19.53 77.61 -13.64
N VAL A 919 18.40 78.23 -13.30
CA VAL A 919 17.85 79.35 -14.09
C VAL A 919 18.26 80.67 -13.43
N PRO A 920 19.18 81.46 -14.04
CA PRO A 920 19.45 82.80 -13.56
C PRO A 920 18.28 83.73 -13.90
N THR A 921 17.90 84.59 -12.95
CA THR A 921 17.01 85.73 -13.22
C THR A 921 17.70 86.74 -14.12
N ASP A 922 16.89 87.65 -14.66
CA ASP A 922 17.38 88.92 -15.19
C ASP A 922 18.08 89.72 -14.07
N THR A 923 18.88 90.69 -14.49
CA THR A 923 19.67 91.50 -13.57
C THR A 923 18.87 92.66 -13.00
N ALA A 924 18.95 92.85 -11.69
CA ALA A 924 18.45 94.02 -10.99
C ALA A 924 19.61 94.90 -10.52
N VAL A 925 19.45 96.22 -10.61
CA VAL A 925 20.43 97.18 -10.07
C VAL A 925 19.96 97.66 -8.71
N VAL A 926 20.83 97.56 -7.70
CA VAL A 926 20.65 98.29 -6.43
C VAL A 926 21.49 99.56 -6.52
N TYR A 927 20.88 100.70 -6.25
CA TYR A 927 21.54 101.99 -6.24
C TYR A 927 21.33 102.72 -4.92
N VAL A 928 22.41 103.11 -4.25
CA VAL A 928 22.39 103.83 -2.96
C VAL A 928 22.76 105.30 -3.20
N ALA A 929 21.79 106.21 -3.04
CA ALA A 929 21.94 107.64 -3.34
C ALA A 929 22.59 108.45 -2.19
N GLY A 930 23.35 109.50 -2.53
CA GLY A 930 23.98 110.44 -1.58
C GLY A 930 23.24 111.77 -1.38
N PRO A 931 23.63 112.58 -0.37
CA PRO A 931 22.95 113.84 -0.04
C PRO A 931 23.17 114.95 -1.08
N THR A 932 22.15 115.81 -1.27
CA THR A 932 22.17 117.01 -2.16
C THR A 932 22.95 118.18 -1.52
N GLN A 933 23.75 118.91 -2.32
CA GLN A 933 24.49 120.11 -1.89
C GLN A 933 24.23 121.32 -2.83
N ILE A 934 24.19 122.54 -2.30
CA ILE A 934 24.15 123.78 -3.12
C ILE A 934 25.60 124.23 -3.39
N ILE A 935 25.95 124.39 -4.67
CA ILE A 935 27.31 124.69 -5.16
C ILE A 935 27.52 126.20 -5.37
N SER A 936 26.50 126.95 -5.76
CA SER A 936 26.56 128.41 -5.87
C SER A 936 25.22 129.04 -5.49
N SER A 937 25.28 130.19 -4.82
CA SER A 937 24.10 130.98 -4.42
C SER A 937 24.01 132.26 -5.27
N PRO A 938 22.80 132.78 -5.53
CA PRO A 938 22.63 133.97 -6.36
C PRO A 938 23.17 135.25 -5.69
N ASP A 939 23.86 136.08 -6.47
CA ASP A 939 24.35 137.40 -6.05
C ASP A 939 23.23 138.47 -6.00
N THR A 940 23.45 139.54 -5.22
CA THR A 940 22.49 140.67 -5.14
C THR A 940 22.51 141.50 -6.43
N VAL A 941 21.35 141.65 -7.10
CA VAL A 941 21.21 142.41 -8.35
C VAL A 941 20.39 143.67 -8.14
N TYR A 942 20.93 144.85 -8.51
CA TYR A 942 20.19 146.13 -8.53
C TYR A 942 19.73 146.43 -9.95
N VAL A 943 18.42 146.55 -10.18
CA VAL A 943 17.85 146.87 -11.49
C VAL A 943 16.93 148.09 -11.39
N GLY A 944 17.05 149.02 -12.34
CA GLY A 944 16.19 150.18 -12.43
C GLY A 944 14.73 149.81 -12.70
N LEU A 945 13.79 150.63 -12.22
CA LEU A 945 12.35 150.38 -12.32
C LEU A 945 11.94 150.10 -13.78
N GLY A 946 11.43 148.90 -14.05
CA GLY A 946 11.04 148.42 -15.39
C GLY A 946 12.05 147.49 -16.08
N GLY A 947 13.21 147.20 -15.49
CA GLY A 947 14.16 146.20 -15.98
C GLY A 947 13.99 144.80 -15.36
N GLU A 948 14.67 143.80 -15.94
CA GLU A 948 14.67 142.40 -15.49
C GLU A 948 15.90 142.08 -14.63
N ALA A 949 15.72 141.37 -13.52
CA ALA A 949 16.79 140.84 -12.66
C ALA A 949 16.85 139.31 -12.80
N VAL A 950 18.04 138.75 -13.04
CA VAL A 950 18.29 137.30 -13.13
C VAL A 950 19.11 136.86 -11.92
N LEU A 951 18.63 135.85 -11.19
CA LEU A 951 19.29 135.22 -10.05
C LEU A 951 19.58 133.76 -10.40
N GLU A 952 20.85 133.36 -10.41
CA GLU A 952 21.27 131.99 -10.72
C GLU A 952 21.72 131.23 -9.46
N VAL A 953 21.26 129.99 -9.30
CA VAL A 953 21.65 129.06 -8.23
C VAL A 953 22.05 127.73 -8.86
N GLU A 954 23.10 127.10 -8.36
CA GLU A 954 23.58 125.81 -8.83
C GLU A 954 23.66 124.82 -7.67
N ALA A 955 23.11 123.61 -7.83
CA ALA A 955 23.15 122.52 -6.85
C ALA A 955 23.71 121.24 -7.50
N GLU A 956 24.27 120.32 -6.69
CA GLU A 956 24.73 118.98 -7.09
C GLU A 956 24.05 117.89 -6.25
N VAL A 957 23.72 116.76 -6.88
CA VAL A 957 23.50 115.48 -6.20
C VAL A 957 24.47 114.49 -6.82
N ILE A 958 25.30 113.84 -6.01
CA ILE A 958 26.27 112.87 -6.55
C ILE A 958 25.48 111.73 -7.23
N GLY A 959 25.56 111.69 -8.56
CA GLY A 959 24.97 110.63 -9.40
C GLY A 959 23.52 110.84 -9.86
N ALA A 960 22.90 112.00 -9.62
CA ALA A 960 21.60 112.35 -10.18
C ALA A 960 21.47 113.88 -10.40
N PRO A 961 20.64 114.38 -11.34
CA PRO A 961 20.41 115.81 -11.47
C PRO A 961 19.57 116.33 -10.29
N PRO A 962 19.93 117.48 -9.67
CA PRO A 962 19.08 118.12 -8.67
C PRO A 962 17.81 118.67 -9.32
N THR A 963 16.71 118.67 -8.57
CA THR A 963 15.47 119.35 -8.94
C THR A 963 15.37 120.67 -8.19
N TYR A 964 14.95 121.73 -8.87
CA TYR A 964 14.88 123.10 -8.33
C TYR A 964 13.43 123.56 -8.18
N GLN A 965 13.13 124.30 -7.11
CA GLN A 965 11.85 124.98 -6.91
C GLN A 965 12.08 126.38 -6.31
N ALA A 966 11.75 127.43 -7.06
CA ALA A 966 11.86 128.80 -6.58
C ALA A 966 10.70 129.16 -5.62
N GLN A 967 11.01 129.82 -4.50
CA GLN A 967 10.03 130.41 -3.59
C GLN A 967 10.44 131.85 -3.28
N TYR A 968 9.49 132.79 -3.37
CA TYR A 968 9.70 134.18 -2.99
C TYR A 968 9.59 134.29 -1.46
N GLN A 969 10.59 134.85 -0.79
CA GLN A 969 10.54 135.18 0.63
C GLN A 969 10.32 136.68 0.86
#